data_AF-A0AAY4CC92-F1
#
_entry.id   AF-A0AAY4CC92-F1
#
_cell.length_a   1.000
_cell.length_b   1.000
_cell.length_c   1.000
_cell.angle_alpha   90.00
_cell.angle_beta   90.00
_cell.angle_gamma   90.00
#
_symmetry.space_group_name_H-M   'P 1'
#
loop_
_entity.id
_entity.type
_entity.pdbx_description
1 polymer ?
#
loop_
_entity_poly.entity_id
_entity_poly.type
_entity_poly.pdbx_seq_one_letter_code
_entity_poly.pdbx_strand_id
1 'polypeptide(L)'
;DVPSQRYWIFKHQYTPQEVQRYCLQRCEEEEVCHVADLRDEGPLYFLCVLYPDTRVCGAYDKPLRQPCSLLLPRDPQRAHLKKVTLSGSVENFYKRVPFKKMVSYSVRNRVELSSKPITEGFFECERRCDEDPCCRAMGYVRDTSSPGPAVLCLTLNSLGVQTCGEESRSSWRVQDCSPSQVEAQVYPFGWYEKPVNMEDWKLLDSSSYLTDVSVSTFDVIHISRDIAGDHARVTAWCLSVSCAAVSLHNRASATRCVLYPDTHTCSPTGHAQDCRLLVREAASQVYLRRGESPEVTSVPIPDHGLLLGRAAVANVGSEVKAVHQFLGVPYAQPPIAGLRFGPPVPSNWTGSWNGTFASCIQPGDVVSGSSEDCLYLDVFVPRSASGNTSVLVFFYNPAPAASNTGPGLLDGSHLAAVGNVIVVTAHFRVAAFGFLSSGMSCLASQPGNSGLLDQVAALRWVQEHIGHFGGDPRRVTLGAERNGADVASLHLTSSSSSGLFDRVMLMGGSAFSPATVISNSRAQELSSSLGRELNCPISDPAQLLACLRTAPAPSLNAAQTKLLAVSGPLQAWAPVVDGISVKEPPASAFRASRYHTADLLLGSSTEDGLIGRAKKIKSFEELQGRADSKTAFYQALANSLGGREDNALIKQAATWFYSLQHAPTPSGYNVFSRALENATRDLFIICPVQRMADFWAANTRSNVFVYHLPEDMAQTSADLSLPLDVQLAFGLPHNLLQHELFSSAERTLSLQTMSYLANFIKSGNPNRPVSLSRVSPSTLLPPWPRFLPHPSGDNYKELRPALGNSRGVRRAECSFWNDYVPSLTGRKASGDFPACSP
;
A
#
# COMPACT_ATOMS: atom_id res chain seq x y z
N ASP A 1 -16.53 17.54 -12.45
CA ASP A 1 -16.26 16.13 -12.80
C ASP A 1 -17.38 15.24 -12.31
N VAL A 2 -17.96 14.45 -13.21
CA VAL A 2 -19.02 13.47 -12.89
C VAL A 2 -18.39 12.08 -12.89
N PRO A 3 -18.46 11.30 -11.80
CA PRO A 3 -17.96 9.94 -11.79
C PRO A 3 -18.77 9.06 -12.75
N SER A 4 -18.10 8.19 -13.51
CA SER A 4 -18.74 7.32 -14.51
C SER A 4 -18.00 6.00 -14.65
N GLN A 5 -18.72 4.89 -14.79
CA GLN A 5 -18.14 3.61 -15.23
C GLN A 5 -18.23 3.50 -16.75
N ARG A 6 -17.24 2.90 -17.40
CA ARG A 6 -17.13 2.83 -18.86
C ARG A 6 -16.82 1.42 -19.33
N TYR A 7 -17.59 0.92 -20.29
CA TYR A 7 -17.45 -0.41 -20.87
C TYR A 7 -17.31 -0.29 -22.39
N TRP A 8 -16.19 -0.79 -22.92
CA TRP A 8 -15.95 -0.88 -24.35
C TRP A 8 -16.40 -2.24 -24.86
N ILE A 9 -17.31 -2.27 -25.84
CA ILE A 9 -17.97 -3.48 -26.30
C ILE A 9 -17.72 -3.63 -27.80
N PHE A 10 -17.01 -4.68 -28.20
CA PHE A 10 -16.55 -4.85 -29.57
C PHE A 10 -17.71 -5.13 -30.56
N LYS A 11 -17.73 -4.38 -31.66
CA LYS A 11 -18.80 -4.49 -32.69
C LYS A 11 -18.80 -5.82 -33.45
N HIS A 12 -17.67 -6.54 -33.46
CA HIS A 12 -17.57 -7.82 -34.16
C HIS A 12 -18.22 -8.97 -33.38
N GLN A 13 -18.52 -8.78 -32.09
CA GLN A 13 -19.14 -9.80 -31.24
C GLN A 13 -20.58 -9.48 -30.87
N TYR A 14 -20.95 -8.19 -30.84
CA TYR A 14 -22.25 -7.76 -30.33
C TYR A 14 -22.91 -6.76 -31.29
N THR A 15 -24.19 -7.01 -31.57
CA THR A 15 -25.06 -6.09 -32.29
C THR A 15 -25.45 -4.89 -31.41
N PRO A 16 -25.80 -3.73 -31.99
CA PRO A 16 -26.22 -2.55 -31.21
C PRO A 16 -27.32 -2.82 -30.18
N GLN A 17 -28.22 -3.77 -30.45
CA GLN A 17 -29.33 -4.13 -29.57
C GLN A 17 -28.86 -4.98 -28.38
N GLU A 18 -27.94 -5.91 -28.62
CA GLU A 18 -27.32 -6.71 -27.55
C GLU A 18 -26.47 -5.84 -26.64
N VAL A 19 -25.74 -4.88 -27.22
CA VAL A 19 -24.97 -3.90 -26.43
C VAL A 19 -25.89 -3.03 -25.59
N GLN A 20 -27.04 -2.59 -26.12
CA GLN A 20 -28.02 -1.85 -25.35
C GLN A 20 -28.56 -2.70 -24.18
N ARG A 21 -28.93 -3.95 -24.43
CA ARG A 21 -29.42 -4.86 -23.37
C ARG A 21 -28.35 -5.08 -22.30
N TYR A 22 -27.12 -5.32 -22.70
CA TYR A 22 -25.97 -5.46 -21.80
C TYR A 22 -25.79 -4.20 -20.93
N CYS A 23 -25.80 -3.02 -21.55
CA CYS A 23 -25.62 -1.75 -20.85
C CYS A 23 -26.75 -1.49 -19.83
N LEU A 24 -28.00 -1.81 -20.18
CA LEU A 24 -29.16 -1.68 -19.30
C LEU A 24 -29.12 -2.69 -18.14
N GLN A 25 -28.83 -3.95 -18.42
CA GLN A 25 -28.71 -4.99 -17.40
C GLN A 25 -27.58 -4.67 -16.41
N ARG A 26 -26.44 -4.17 -16.92
CA ARG A 26 -25.35 -3.73 -16.06
C ARG A 26 -25.75 -2.56 -15.16
N CYS A 27 -26.57 -1.64 -15.67
CA CYS A 27 -27.13 -0.56 -14.86
C CYS A 27 -28.15 -1.06 -13.81
N GLU A 28 -28.79 -2.22 -14.02
CA GLU A 28 -29.64 -2.83 -13.00
C GLU A 28 -28.80 -3.42 -11.85
N GLU A 29 -27.70 -4.10 -12.17
CA GLU A 29 -26.77 -4.73 -11.21
C GLU A 29 -25.98 -3.71 -10.37
N GLU A 30 -25.65 -2.55 -10.93
CA GLU A 30 -24.89 -1.50 -10.24
C GLU A 30 -25.83 -0.59 -9.42
N GLU A 31 -25.69 -0.61 -8.09
CA GLU A 31 -26.54 0.20 -7.18
C GLU A 31 -26.50 1.70 -7.48
N VAL A 32 -25.33 2.21 -7.89
CA VAL A 32 -25.08 3.63 -8.12
C VAL A 32 -25.53 4.08 -9.52
N CYS A 33 -25.89 3.16 -10.43
CA CYS A 33 -26.26 3.52 -11.80
C CYS A 33 -27.69 4.06 -11.90
N HIS A 34 -27.85 5.24 -12.52
CA HIS A 34 -29.16 5.83 -12.86
C HIS A 34 -29.28 6.25 -14.33
N VAL A 35 -28.16 6.52 -15.00
CA VAL A 35 -28.13 6.88 -16.42
C VAL A 35 -27.18 5.95 -17.15
N ALA A 36 -27.65 5.27 -18.18
CA ALA A 36 -26.83 4.46 -19.08
C ALA A 36 -26.78 5.15 -20.45
N ASP A 37 -25.63 5.68 -20.84
CA ASP A 37 -25.39 6.30 -22.16
C ASP A 37 -24.64 5.33 -23.06
N LEU A 38 -25.32 4.86 -24.10
CA LEU A 38 -24.72 4.04 -25.14
C LEU A 38 -24.22 4.92 -26.29
N ARG A 39 -22.95 4.77 -26.61
CA ARG A 39 -22.26 5.53 -27.65
C ARG A 39 -21.70 4.60 -28.72
N ASP A 40 -21.77 5.06 -29.95
CA ASP A 40 -21.03 4.50 -31.07
C ASP A 40 -19.76 5.35 -31.27
N GLU A 41 -18.62 4.82 -30.84
CA GLU A 41 -17.33 5.50 -30.92
C GLU A 41 -16.46 4.80 -31.98
N GLY A 42 -16.71 5.09 -33.25
CA GLY A 42 -15.88 4.61 -34.36
C GLY A 42 -16.13 3.15 -34.78
N PRO A 43 -15.23 2.54 -35.59
CA PRO A 43 -15.53 1.28 -36.27
C PRO A 43 -15.39 0.03 -35.40
N LEU A 44 -14.68 0.11 -34.27
CA LEU A 44 -14.25 -1.08 -33.52
C LEU A 44 -15.14 -1.42 -32.31
N TYR A 45 -15.73 -0.41 -31.66
CA TYR A 45 -16.44 -0.59 -30.39
C TYR A 45 -17.68 0.29 -30.26
N PHE A 46 -18.64 -0.20 -29.48
CA PHE A 46 -19.60 0.62 -28.77
C PHE A 46 -19.04 0.94 -27.38
N LEU A 47 -19.43 2.09 -26.82
CA LEU A 47 -19.06 2.52 -25.48
C LEU A 47 -20.33 2.65 -24.65
N CYS A 48 -20.49 1.82 -23.63
CA CYS A 48 -21.54 1.94 -22.62
C CYS A 48 -20.97 2.72 -21.43
N VAL A 49 -21.58 3.85 -21.08
CA VAL A 49 -21.17 4.68 -19.95
C VAL A 49 -22.29 4.74 -18.93
N LEU A 50 -22.00 4.32 -17.71
CA LEU A 50 -22.95 4.37 -16.59
C LEU A 50 -22.62 5.57 -15.71
N TYR A 51 -23.63 6.38 -15.42
CA TYR A 51 -23.53 7.54 -14.54
C TYR A 51 -24.51 7.40 -13.36
N PRO A 52 -24.19 8.01 -12.20
CA PRO A 52 -25.17 8.24 -11.14
C PRO A 52 -26.26 9.21 -11.60
N ASP A 53 -27.22 9.51 -10.71
CA ASP A 53 -28.19 10.56 -11.00
C ASP A 53 -27.47 11.90 -11.17
N THR A 54 -27.36 12.35 -12.41
CA THR A 54 -26.67 13.57 -12.82
C THR A 54 -27.63 14.72 -13.06
N ARG A 55 -28.89 14.56 -12.69
CA ARG A 55 -29.89 15.62 -12.81
C ARG A 55 -29.51 16.79 -11.92
N VAL A 56 -29.50 17.97 -12.52
CA VAL A 56 -29.36 19.24 -11.81
C VAL A 56 -30.60 20.07 -12.07
N CYS A 57 -31.25 20.53 -11.00
CA CYS A 57 -32.54 21.22 -11.08
C CYS A 57 -32.45 22.75 -10.92
N GLY A 58 -31.27 23.34 -11.19
CA GLY A 58 -31.01 24.79 -11.05
C GLY A 58 -30.91 25.27 -9.59
N ALA A 59 -30.48 26.53 -9.37
CA ALA A 59 -30.31 27.12 -8.04
C ALA A 59 -30.88 28.55 -7.89
N TYR A 60 -31.33 28.81 -6.67
CA TYR A 60 -31.65 30.06 -5.95
C TYR A 60 -32.88 30.91 -6.31
N ASP A 61 -33.26 31.21 -7.56
CA ASP A 61 -34.37 32.18 -7.78
C ASP A 61 -35.49 31.74 -8.74
N LYS A 62 -35.31 30.63 -9.46
CA LYS A 62 -36.32 30.05 -10.39
C LYS A 62 -36.56 28.53 -10.29
N PRO A 63 -36.24 27.82 -9.17
CA PRO A 63 -36.06 26.36 -9.17
C PRO A 63 -37.35 25.54 -9.41
N LEU A 64 -38.54 26.09 -9.18
CA LEU A 64 -39.79 25.33 -9.33
C LEU A 64 -40.28 25.21 -10.77
N ARG A 65 -39.66 25.91 -11.73
CA ARG A 65 -40.18 25.97 -13.10
C ARG A 65 -39.19 25.50 -14.16
N GLN A 66 -37.90 25.37 -13.82
CA GLN A 66 -36.94 24.75 -14.73
C GLN A 66 -37.02 23.22 -14.65
N PRO A 67 -37.06 22.51 -15.79
CA PRO A 67 -36.94 21.06 -15.79
C PRO A 67 -35.54 20.66 -15.31
N CYS A 68 -35.45 19.60 -14.51
CA CYS A 68 -34.17 19.03 -14.12
C CYS A 68 -33.47 18.49 -15.38
N SER A 69 -32.31 19.04 -15.72
CA SER A 69 -31.54 18.62 -16.88
C SER A 69 -30.47 17.63 -16.45
N LEU A 70 -30.27 16.58 -17.24
CA LEU A 70 -29.12 15.70 -17.10
C LEU A 70 -27.85 16.47 -17.44
N LEU A 71 -26.89 16.49 -16.50
CA LEU A 71 -25.60 17.10 -16.72
C LEU A 71 -24.56 16.01 -16.96
N LEU A 72 -24.31 15.71 -18.23
CA LEU A 72 -23.32 14.74 -18.65
C LEU A 72 -22.07 15.46 -19.20
N PRO A 73 -20.86 14.90 -19.04
CA PRO A 73 -19.63 15.49 -19.57
C PRO A 73 -19.62 15.68 -21.10
N ARG A 74 -20.50 14.98 -21.82
CA ARG A 74 -20.69 15.05 -23.28
C ARG A 74 -22.17 14.85 -23.59
N ASP A 75 -22.62 15.35 -24.73
CA ASP A 75 -24.01 15.15 -25.19
C ASP A 75 -24.33 13.67 -25.36
N PRO A 76 -25.44 13.17 -24.77
CA PRO A 76 -25.79 11.75 -24.83
C PRO A 76 -26.16 11.33 -26.26
N GLN A 77 -25.73 10.15 -26.68
CA GLN A 77 -26.15 9.59 -27.98
C GLN A 77 -27.41 8.73 -27.82
N ARG A 78 -27.38 7.79 -26.87
CA ARG A 78 -28.55 6.98 -26.49
C ARG A 78 -28.53 6.79 -24.97
N ALA A 79 -29.04 7.80 -24.26
CA ALA A 79 -29.18 7.75 -22.82
C ALA A 79 -30.50 7.11 -22.39
N HIS A 80 -30.40 6.16 -21.47
CA HIS A 80 -31.52 5.53 -20.79
C HIS A 80 -31.47 5.88 -19.30
N LEU A 81 -32.65 6.13 -18.73
CA LEU A 81 -32.82 6.40 -17.32
C LEU A 81 -33.38 5.17 -16.62
N LYS A 82 -32.70 4.73 -15.55
CA LYS A 82 -33.22 3.68 -14.68
C LYS A 82 -34.52 4.19 -14.06
N LYS A 83 -35.60 3.43 -14.21
CA LYS A 83 -36.87 3.74 -13.53
C LYS A 83 -36.75 3.35 -12.08
N VAL A 84 -37.04 4.30 -11.20
CA VAL A 84 -37.09 4.11 -9.76
C VAL A 84 -38.41 3.40 -9.42
N THR A 85 -38.34 2.16 -8.92
CA THR A 85 -39.50 1.35 -8.52
C THR A 85 -39.76 1.51 -7.03
N LEU A 86 -40.70 2.40 -6.69
CA LEU A 86 -41.08 2.72 -5.31
C LEU A 86 -41.93 1.59 -4.69
N SER A 87 -41.30 0.55 -4.14
CA SER A 87 -41.97 -0.58 -3.49
C SER A 87 -41.45 -0.81 -2.07
N GLY A 88 -42.33 -0.76 -1.06
CA GLY A 88 -41.97 -0.97 0.35
C GLY A 88 -42.64 0.02 1.30
N SER A 89 -42.39 -0.15 2.60
CA SER A 89 -42.72 0.82 3.66
C SER A 89 -41.69 1.95 3.71
N VAL A 90 -42.08 3.12 4.19
CA VAL A 90 -41.15 4.24 4.48
C VAL A 90 -40.16 3.80 5.57
N GLU A 91 -38.87 4.01 5.34
CA GLU A 91 -37.77 3.56 6.22
C GLU A 91 -37.42 4.59 7.30
N ASN A 92 -37.66 5.88 7.02
CA ASN A 92 -37.26 6.98 7.90
C ASN A 92 -38.46 7.80 8.41
N PHE A 93 -38.41 8.23 9.67
CA PHE A 93 -39.41 9.15 10.21
C PHE A 93 -39.05 10.60 9.90
N TYR A 94 -39.64 11.14 8.84
CA TYR A 94 -39.38 12.50 8.37
C TYR A 94 -39.97 13.57 9.30
N LYS A 95 -39.13 14.48 9.79
CA LYS A 95 -39.55 15.52 10.73
C LYS A 95 -39.81 16.84 9.99
N ARG A 96 -41.02 17.41 10.16
CA ARG A 96 -41.36 18.72 9.56
C ARG A 96 -40.50 19.82 10.18
N VAL A 97 -39.89 20.63 9.33
CA VAL A 97 -39.05 21.76 9.73
C VAL A 97 -39.93 23.01 9.90
N PRO A 98 -39.92 23.71 11.05
CA PRO A 98 -40.88 24.79 11.35
C PRO A 98 -40.50 26.14 10.72
N PHE A 99 -40.19 26.18 9.42
CA PHE A 99 -39.79 27.39 8.70
C PHE A 99 -40.60 27.62 7.44
N LYS A 100 -40.91 28.88 7.16
CA LYS A 100 -41.74 29.32 6.03
C LYS A 100 -40.94 29.50 4.75
N LYS A 101 -39.64 29.81 4.84
CA LYS A 101 -38.82 30.16 3.68
C LYS A 101 -37.44 29.51 3.77
N MET A 102 -37.08 28.79 2.72
CA MET A 102 -35.77 28.15 2.59
C MET A 102 -34.95 28.89 1.55
N VAL A 103 -33.67 29.08 1.83
CA VAL A 103 -32.77 29.92 1.06
C VAL A 103 -31.50 29.09 0.80
N SER A 104 -30.97 29.06 -0.42
CA SER A 104 -29.79 28.23 -0.77
C SER A 104 -30.01 26.72 -0.63
N TYR A 105 -31.25 26.24 -0.72
CA TYR A 105 -31.52 24.79 -0.78
C TYR A 105 -31.10 24.22 -2.13
N SER A 106 -30.65 22.96 -2.12
CA SER A 106 -30.19 22.25 -3.33
C SER A 106 -31.18 21.15 -3.68
N VAL A 107 -31.92 21.35 -4.78
CA VAL A 107 -32.86 20.36 -5.31
C VAL A 107 -32.11 19.32 -6.12
N ARG A 108 -32.31 18.06 -5.77
CA ARG A 108 -31.68 16.90 -6.41
C ARG A 108 -32.60 16.28 -7.46
N ASN A 109 -33.86 16.05 -7.10
CA ASN A 109 -34.88 15.56 -8.02
C ASN A 109 -36.21 16.27 -7.76
N ARG A 110 -37.04 16.34 -8.81
CA ARG A 110 -38.37 16.93 -8.76
C ARG A 110 -39.36 16.03 -9.47
N VAL A 111 -40.49 15.80 -8.82
CA VAL A 111 -41.62 15.07 -9.41
C VAL A 111 -42.91 15.81 -9.12
N GLU A 112 -43.74 15.95 -10.16
CA GLU A 112 -45.10 16.42 -9.99
C GLU A 112 -46.01 15.24 -9.62
N LEU A 113 -46.75 15.39 -8.52
CA LEU A 113 -47.64 14.36 -7.96
C LEU A 113 -49.11 14.81 -7.95
N SER A 114 -49.45 15.81 -8.77
CA SER A 114 -50.80 16.38 -8.89
C SER A 114 -51.88 15.36 -9.27
N SER A 115 -51.51 14.25 -9.90
CA SER A 115 -52.43 13.17 -10.30
C SER A 115 -52.81 12.21 -9.16
N LYS A 116 -52.23 12.38 -7.96
CA LYS A 116 -52.42 11.48 -6.82
C LYS A 116 -53.16 12.15 -5.65
N PRO A 117 -53.86 11.37 -4.81
CA PRO A 117 -54.35 11.87 -3.52
C PRO A 117 -53.20 12.44 -2.67
N ILE A 118 -53.45 13.51 -1.91
CA ILE A 118 -52.40 14.24 -1.17
C ILE A 118 -51.60 13.33 -0.23
N THR A 119 -52.26 12.40 0.46
CA THR A 119 -51.63 11.45 1.38
C THR A 119 -50.78 10.41 0.65
N GLU A 120 -51.28 9.85 -0.45
CA GLU A 120 -50.52 8.91 -1.27
C GLU A 120 -49.30 9.58 -1.91
N GLY A 121 -49.47 10.81 -2.40
CA GLY A 121 -48.37 11.63 -2.92
C GLY A 121 -47.32 11.95 -1.86
N PHE A 122 -47.73 12.15 -0.60
CA PHE A 122 -46.81 12.38 0.51
C PHE A 122 -45.97 11.13 0.81
N PHE A 123 -46.61 9.96 0.97
CA PHE A 123 -45.90 8.68 1.17
C PHE A 123 -45.01 8.30 -0.01
N GLU A 124 -45.39 8.67 -1.23
CA GLU A 124 -44.51 8.51 -2.37
C GLU A 124 -43.29 9.43 -2.29
N CYS A 125 -43.45 10.66 -1.78
CA CYS A 125 -42.35 11.59 -1.60
C CYS A 125 -41.35 11.10 -0.53
N GLU A 126 -41.85 10.51 0.55
CA GLU A 126 -41.01 9.88 1.58
C GLU A 126 -40.18 8.72 1.00
N ARG A 127 -40.83 7.79 0.31
CA ARG A 127 -40.14 6.66 -0.34
C ARG A 127 -39.10 7.10 -1.37
N ARG A 128 -39.38 8.18 -2.10
CA ARG A 128 -38.42 8.76 -3.07
C ARG A 128 -37.16 9.30 -2.40
N CYS A 129 -37.25 9.78 -1.16
CA CYS A 129 -36.08 10.24 -0.41
C CYS A 129 -35.37 9.07 0.31
N ASP A 130 -36.09 8.00 0.68
CA ASP A 130 -35.49 6.78 1.21
C ASP A 130 -34.65 6.04 0.15
N GLU A 131 -35.17 5.91 -1.07
CA GLU A 131 -34.48 5.25 -2.19
C GLU A 131 -33.29 6.05 -2.74
N ASP A 132 -33.12 7.30 -2.32
CA ASP A 132 -32.02 8.14 -2.73
C ASP A 132 -30.97 8.27 -1.61
N PRO A 133 -29.80 7.59 -1.73
CA PRO A 133 -28.78 7.52 -0.67
C PRO A 133 -28.24 8.90 -0.25
N CYS A 134 -28.37 9.90 -1.13
CA CYS A 134 -27.88 11.24 -0.89
C CYS A 134 -28.98 12.23 -0.51
N CYS A 135 -30.24 11.78 -0.46
CA CYS A 135 -31.34 12.63 0.00
C CYS A 135 -31.18 12.91 1.49
N ARG A 136 -31.12 14.20 1.83
CA ARG A 136 -31.01 14.67 3.21
C ARG A 136 -32.32 15.22 3.75
N ALA A 137 -33.21 15.61 2.84
CA ALA A 137 -34.50 16.19 3.16
C ALA A 137 -35.43 16.11 1.96
N MET A 138 -36.72 16.26 2.21
CA MET A 138 -37.73 16.37 1.16
C MET A 138 -38.56 17.65 1.32
N GLY A 139 -39.00 18.22 0.21
CA GLY A 139 -39.99 19.28 0.17
C GLY A 139 -41.25 18.76 -0.51
N TYR A 140 -42.34 18.67 0.23
CA TYR A 140 -43.66 18.36 -0.32
C TYR A 140 -44.47 19.64 -0.35
N VAL A 141 -44.61 20.25 -1.52
CA VAL A 141 -45.04 21.65 -1.62
C VAL A 141 -46.01 21.87 -2.77
N ARG A 142 -46.81 22.94 -2.71
CA ARG A 142 -47.74 23.31 -3.79
C ARG A 142 -47.25 24.57 -4.50
N ASP A 143 -47.11 24.52 -5.82
CA ASP A 143 -46.80 25.70 -6.65
C ASP A 143 -48.08 26.49 -6.93
N THR A 144 -48.17 27.72 -6.39
CA THR A 144 -49.35 28.58 -6.51
C THR A 144 -49.33 29.51 -7.72
N SER A 145 -48.27 29.41 -8.53
CA SER A 145 -47.94 30.41 -9.54
C SER A 145 -48.06 29.92 -10.99
N SER A 146 -48.51 28.67 -11.15
CA SER A 146 -48.81 27.98 -12.41
C SER A 146 -50.33 28.01 -12.70
N PRO A 147 -50.79 27.95 -13.97
CA PRO A 147 -52.21 28.03 -14.35
C PRO A 147 -53.09 26.86 -13.85
N GLY A 148 -52.48 25.89 -13.16
CA GLY A 148 -53.13 24.99 -12.21
C GLY A 148 -52.18 24.76 -11.02
N PRO A 149 -52.69 24.65 -9.77
CA PRO A 149 -51.85 24.43 -8.60
C PRO A 149 -51.25 23.01 -8.62
N ALA A 150 -49.97 22.91 -8.98
CA ALA A 150 -49.26 21.63 -9.05
C ALA A 150 -48.69 21.23 -7.68
N VAL A 151 -48.88 19.96 -7.30
CA VAL A 151 -48.23 19.38 -6.11
C VAL A 151 -46.88 18.81 -6.50
N LEU A 152 -45.82 19.27 -5.84
CA LEU A 152 -44.44 18.93 -6.13
C LEU A 152 -43.81 18.20 -4.96
N CYS A 153 -43.13 17.08 -5.27
CA CYS A 153 -42.16 16.45 -4.40
C CYS A 153 -40.74 16.82 -4.85
N LEU A 154 -39.96 17.39 -3.94
CA LEU A 154 -38.57 17.79 -4.14
C LEU A 154 -37.69 16.96 -3.23
N THR A 155 -36.79 16.13 -3.77
CA THR A 155 -35.72 15.55 -2.97
C THR A 155 -34.56 16.55 -2.90
N LEU A 156 -33.98 16.72 -1.72
CA LEU A 156 -32.98 17.76 -1.45
C LEU A 156 -31.66 17.14 -1.03
N ASN A 157 -30.57 17.62 -1.64
CA ASN A 157 -29.20 17.38 -1.16
C ASN A 157 -28.90 18.21 0.09
N SER A 158 -29.53 19.38 0.22
CA SER A 158 -29.36 20.30 1.34
C SER A 158 -30.60 21.18 1.49
N LEU A 159 -31.02 21.37 2.73
CA LEU A 159 -32.07 22.33 3.11
C LEU A 159 -31.59 23.79 3.00
N GLY A 160 -30.27 24.03 2.84
CA GLY A 160 -29.72 25.37 2.81
C GLY A 160 -29.92 26.13 4.12
N VAL A 161 -30.02 27.45 4.01
CA VAL A 161 -30.30 28.41 5.08
C VAL A 161 -31.81 28.47 5.33
N GLN A 162 -32.23 28.10 6.53
CA GLN A 162 -33.63 28.10 6.95
C GLN A 162 -33.98 29.49 7.51
N THR A 163 -35.04 30.11 6.99
CA THR A 163 -35.43 31.48 7.36
C THR A 163 -36.94 31.57 7.65
N CYS A 164 -37.35 32.59 8.41
CA CYS A 164 -38.76 32.86 8.71
C CYS A 164 -39.48 31.71 9.44
N GLY A 165 -39.19 31.50 10.73
CA GLY A 165 -39.85 30.49 11.56
C GLY A 165 -41.39 30.64 11.62
N GLU A 166 -42.10 29.52 11.77
CA GLU A 166 -43.57 29.53 11.88
C GLU A 166 -44.07 30.15 13.20
N GLU A 167 -43.24 30.16 14.25
CA GLU A 167 -43.63 30.51 15.62
C GLU A 167 -43.28 31.94 16.10
N SER A 168 -42.70 32.82 15.28
CA SER A 168 -42.30 34.15 15.77
C SER A 168 -43.39 35.23 15.64
N ARG A 169 -44.01 35.57 16.78
CA ARG A 169 -44.76 36.82 17.04
C ARG A 169 -43.83 38.05 17.19
N SER A 170 -42.70 38.12 16.47
CA SER A 170 -41.83 39.31 16.55
C SER A 170 -42.27 40.37 15.52
N SER A 171 -42.46 41.61 15.99
CA SER A 171 -42.77 42.79 15.17
C SER A 171 -41.56 43.35 14.42
N TRP A 172 -40.36 42.82 14.69
CA TRP A 172 -39.11 43.17 14.02
C TRP A 172 -38.69 42.03 13.08
N ARG A 173 -38.60 42.32 11.79
CA ARG A 173 -38.13 41.38 10.74
C ARG A 173 -37.06 42.06 9.89
N VAL A 174 -35.87 41.47 9.85
CA VAL A 174 -34.74 41.91 9.01
C VAL A 174 -34.75 41.21 7.65
N GLN A 175 -35.51 40.11 7.52
CA GLN A 175 -35.65 39.32 6.30
C GLN A 175 -37.07 39.42 5.72
N ASP A 176 -37.15 39.45 4.38
CA ASP A 176 -38.41 39.40 3.65
C ASP A 176 -39.05 38.00 3.75
N CYS A 177 -40.06 37.89 4.61
CA CYS A 177 -40.87 36.69 4.83
C CYS A 177 -42.22 36.75 4.10
N SER A 178 -42.35 37.57 3.05
CA SER A 178 -43.49 37.48 2.14
C SER A 178 -43.55 36.08 1.51
N PRO A 179 -44.77 35.55 1.24
CA PRO A 179 -44.93 34.18 0.77
C PRO A 179 -44.15 33.99 -0.53
N SER A 180 -43.28 32.98 -0.56
CA SER A 180 -42.74 32.48 -1.83
C SER A 180 -43.90 32.04 -2.73
N GLN A 181 -43.64 31.89 -4.03
CA GLN A 181 -44.59 31.33 -5.01
C GLN A 181 -44.98 29.85 -4.75
N VAL A 182 -44.78 29.38 -3.52
CA VAL A 182 -44.92 28.01 -3.04
C VAL A 182 -45.63 28.02 -1.69
N GLU A 183 -46.72 27.26 -1.60
CA GLU A 183 -47.47 27.03 -0.38
C GLU A 183 -46.90 25.78 0.34
N ALA A 184 -46.30 25.99 1.51
CA ALA A 184 -45.68 24.96 2.37
C ALA A 184 -46.18 25.00 3.83
N GLN A 185 -47.22 25.79 4.11
CA GLN A 185 -47.71 26.05 5.48
C GLN A 185 -48.91 25.18 5.89
N VAL A 186 -49.60 24.55 4.93
CA VAL A 186 -50.79 23.74 5.18
C VAL A 186 -50.40 22.27 5.23
N TYR A 187 -50.60 21.59 6.36
CA TYR A 187 -50.31 20.15 6.48
C TYR A 187 -51.09 19.34 5.42
N PRO A 188 -50.46 18.36 4.71
CA PRO A 188 -49.10 17.83 4.87
C PRO A 188 -48.02 18.51 4.00
N PHE A 189 -48.28 19.69 3.45
CA PHE A 189 -47.26 20.46 2.75
C PHE A 189 -46.25 21.04 3.73
N GLY A 190 -44.98 20.96 3.38
CA GLY A 190 -43.88 21.37 4.23
C GLY A 190 -42.53 20.86 3.76
N TRP A 191 -41.49 21.33 4.45
CA TRP A 191 -40.13 20.82 4.33
C TRP A 191 -39.89 19.83 5.46
N TYR A 192 -39.26 18.71 5.15
CA TYR A 192 -39.05 17.61 6.08
C TYR A 192 -37.59 17.17 6.05
N GLU A 193 -36.98 17.05 7.22
CA GLU A 193 -35.60 16.59 7.39
C GLU A 193 -35.54 15.10 7.74
N LYS A 194 -34.51 14.42 7.24
CA LYS A 194 -34.18 13.04 7.62
C LYS A 194 -33.47 13.05 9.00
N PRO A 195 -33.87 12.20 9.96
CA PRO A 195 -33.30 12.20 11.31
C PRO A 195 -31.82 11.77 11.33
N VAL A 196 -31.04 12.30 12.28
CA VAL A 196 -29.61 11.98 12.50
C VAL A 196 -29.47 11.10 13.74
N ASN A 197 -28.79 9.95 13.63
CA ASN A 197 -28.47 9.12 14.80
C ASN A 197 -27.25 9.69 15.55
N MET A 198 -27.45 10.14 16.78
CA MET A 198 -26.39 10.71 17.62
C MET A 198 -25.53 9.65 18.32
N GLU A 199 -25.95 8.37 18.35
CA GLU A 199 -25.20 7.29 19.03
C GLU A 199 -23.91 6.90 18.30
N ASP A 200 -23.79 7.26 17.02
CA ASP A 200 -22.63 6.99 16.16
C ASP A 200 -21.44 7.92 16.43
N TRP A 201 -21.60 8.93 17.31
CA TRP A 201 -20.60 9.97 17.54
C TRP A 201 -20.13 9.99 18.99
N LYS A 202 -18.81 9.95 19.19
CA LYS A 202 -18.15 10.10 20.49
C LYS A 202 -17.69 11.55 20.67
N LEU A 203 -18.19 12.23 21.70
CA LEU A 203 -17.62 13.50 22.16
C LEU A 203 -16.23 13.25 22.77
N LEU A 204 -15.23 14.04 22.37
CA LEU A 204 -13.86 13.95 22.84
C LEU A 204 -13.58 15.00 23.91
N ASP A 205 -12.85 14.59 24.95
CA ASP A 205 -12.32 15.48 25.97
C ASP A 205 -11.11 16.28 25.44
N SER A 206 -10.79 17.39 26.10
CA SER A 206 -9.67 18.27 25.72
C SER A 206 -8.29 17.59 25.72
N SER A 207 -8.13 16.47 26.43
CA SER A 207 -6.91 15.64 26.42
C SER A 207 -6.79 14.74 25.19
N SER A 208 -7.87 14.48 24.47
CA SER A 208 -7.96 13.51 23.37
C SER A 208 -7.69 14.12 21.99
N TYR A 209 -7.43 15.42 21.90
CA TYR A 209 -7.08 16.11 20.66
C TYR A 209 -5.97 17.14 20.86
N LEU A 210 -5.29 17.49 19.77
CA LEU A 210 -4.24 18.51 19.72
C LEU A 210 -4.56 19.54 18.63
N THR A 211 -4.27 20.81 18.91
CA THR A 211 -4.48 21.90 17.95
C THR A 211 -3.22 22.12 17.11
N ASP A 212 -3.33 22.00 15.79
CA ASP A 212 -2.27 22.22 14.82
C ASP A 212 -2.77 23.07 13.63
N VAL A 213 -2.38 24.35 13.64
CA VAL A 213 -2.72 25.32 12.59
C VAL A 213 -2.18 24.94 11.20
N SER A 214 -1.23 24.01 11.10
CA SER A 214 -0.66 23.56 9.83
C SER A 214 -1.52 22.52 9.10
N VAL A 215 -2.53 21.94 9.76
CA VAL A 215 -3.49 21.01 9.15
C VAL A 215 -4.19 21.70 7.97
N SER A 216 -3.93 21.21 6.77
CA SER A 216 -4.38 21.85 5.52
C SER A 216 -5.67 21.24 4.95
N THR A 217 -6.02 20.00 5.32
CA THR A 217 -7.26 19.33 4.90
C THR A 217 -8.32 19.42 5.98
N PHE A 218 -9.23 20.36 5.81
CA PHE A 218 -10.40 20.56 6.64
C PHE A 218 -11.43 21.31 5.80
N ASP A 219 -12.70 21.17 6.15
CA ASP A 219 -13.77 21.98 5.58
C ASP A 219 -14.44 22.78 6.69
N VAL A 220 -15.03 23.93 6.35
CA VAL A 220 -15.64 24.83 7.34
C VAL A 220 -17.03 25.24 6.88
N ILE A 221 -17.98 25.08 7.79
CA ILE A 221 -19.36 25.51 7.62
C ILE A 221 -19.73 26.47 8.74
N HIS A 222 -20.33 27.60 8.40
CA HIS A 222 -20.84 28.57 9.37
C HIS A 222 -22.37 28.54 9.40
N ILE A 223 -22.93 28.47 10.60
CA ILE A 223 -24.38 28.43 10.84
C ILE A 223 -24.75 29.63 11.68
N SER A 224 -25.56 30.55 11.14
CA SER A 224 -25.95 31.77 11.85
C SER A 224 -26.73 31.44 13.14
N ARG A 225 -26.43 32.18 14.22
CA ARG A 225 -27.18 32.08 15.48
C ARG A 225 -28.64 32.51 15.36
N ASP A 226 -28.96 33.31 14.35
CA ASP A 226 -30.32 33.79 14.06
C ASP A 226 -31.28 32.64 13.65
N ILE A 227 -30.72 31.48 13.28
CA ILE A 227 -31.42 30.29 12.79
C ILE A 227 -31.56 29.22 13.89
N ALA A 228 -30.74 29.30 14.95
CA ALA A 228 -30.63 28.23 15.92
C ALA A 228 -30.53 28.74 17.36
N GLY A 229 -31.69 28.90 18.00
CA GLY A 229 -31.77 28.99 19.46
C GLY A 229 -31.43 27.68 20.19
N ASP A 230 -31.35 26.56 19.45
CA ASP A 230 -31.12 25.21 19.98
C ASP A 230 -29.76 24.67 19.55
N HIS A 231 -28.79 24.70 20.47
CA HIS A 231 -27.41 24.21 20.27
C HIS A 231 -27.36 22.72 19.89
N ALA A 232 -28.33 21.91 20.33
CA ALA A 232 -28.39 20.50 20.01
C ALA A 232 -28.70 20.24 18.52
N ARG A 233 -29.56 21.06 17.92
CA ARG A 233 -29.89 20.97 16.48
C ARG A 233 -28.71 21.33 15.59
N VAL A 234 -27.97 22.38 15.95
CA VAL A 234 -26.76 22.80 15.22
C VAL A 234 -25.70 21.72 15.29
N THR A 235 -25.53 21.13 16.46
CA THR A 235 -24.60 20.01 16.67
C THR A 235 -25.00 18.82 15.78
N ALA A 236 -26.26 18.37 15.84
CA ALA A 236 -26.74 17.26 15.03
C ALA A 236 -26.57 17.51 13.52
N TRP A 237 -26.85 18.73 13.06
CA TRP A 237 -26.63 19.10 11.66
C TRP A 237 -25.15 19.01 11.29
N CYS A 238 -24.24 19.54 12.10
CA CYS A 238 -22.81 19.50 11.79
C CYS A 238 -22.23 18.09 11.80
N LEU A 239 -22.77 17.19 12.64
CA LEU A 239 -22.42 15.78 12.63
C LEU A 239 -22.92 15.06 11.37
N SER A 240 -24.09 15.45 10.83
CA SER A 240 -24.66 14.83 9.62
C SER A 240 -23.86 15.05 8.33
N VAL A 241 -23.01 16.07 8.30
CA VAL A 241 -22.24 16.48 7.11
C VAL A 241 -20.84 15.86 7.08
N SER A 242 -20.33 15.31 8.19
CA SER A 242 -18.96 14.77 8.28
C SER A 242 -18.90 13.24 8.23
N CYS A 243 -17.82 12.72 7.64
CA CYS A 243 -17.56 11.28 7.58
C CYS A 243 -16.68 10.75 8.73
N ALA A 244 -15.88 11.58 9.39
CA ALA A 244 -14.86 11.13 10.35
C ALA A 244 -14.83 11.95 11.66
N ALA A 245 -14.45 13.24 11.63
CA ALA A 245 -14.42 14.09 12.83
C ALA A 245 -14.99 15.49 12.57
N VAL A 246 -15.51 16.12 13.62
CA VAL A 246 -16.12 17.46 13.59
C VAL A 246 -15.72 18.25 14.83
N SER A 247 -15.29 19.49 14.67
CA SER A 247 -15.11 20.42 15.78
C SER A 247 -16.07 21.60 15.67
N LEU A 248 -16.76 21.93 16.75
CA LEU A 248 -17.72 23.02 16.86
C LEU A 248 -17.13 24.18 17.65
N HIS A 249 -17.14 25.37 17.06
CA HIS A 249 -16.72 26.61 17.69
C HIS A 249 -17.85 27.63 17.69
N ASN A 250 -18.31 28.01 18.88
CA ASN A 250 -19.29 29.08 19.04
C ASN A 250 -18.62 30.45 18.85
N ARG A 251 -19.16 31.29 17.94
CA ARG A 251 -18.79 32.71 17.78
C ARG A 251 -19.99 33.61 18.07
N ALA A 252 -19.76 34.92 18.17
CA ALA A 252 -20.80 35.89 18.52
C ALA A 252 -22.02 35.86 17.58
N SER A 253 -21.81 35.65 16.28
CA SER A 253 -22.85 35.68 15.24
C SER A 253 -23.19 34.32 14.62
N ALA A 254 -22.39 33.28 14.83
CA ALA A 254 -22.55 31.97 14.18
C ALA A 254 -21.88 30.84 14.97
N THR A 255 -22.35 29.62 14.80
CA THR A 255 -21.61 28.40 15.16
C THR A 255 -20.80 27.95 13.95
N ARG A 256 -19.50 27.77 14.14
CA ARG A 256 -18.56 27.33 13.11
C ARG A 256 -18.30 25.83 13.29
N CYS A 257 -18.61 25.05 12.27
CA CYS A 257 -18.40 23.61 12.22
C CYS A 257 -17.24 23.33 11.29
N VAL A 258 -16.18 22.71 11.83
CA VAL A 258 -14.99 22.35 11.07
C VAL A 258 -14.97 20.85 10.93
N LEU A 259 -14.90 20.36 9.70
CA LEU A 259 -14.92 18.94 9.36
C LEU A 259 -13.49 18.49 9.09
N TYR A 260 -13.09 17.35 9.65
CA TYR A 260 -11.78 16.76 9.44
C TYR A 260 -11.91 15.33 8.89
N PRO A 261 -10.98 14.89 8.01
CA PRO A 261 -10.80 13.47 7.74
C PRO A 261 -10.24 12.76 8.99
N ASP A 262 -9.94 11.47 8.90
CA ASP A 262 -9.20 10.79 9.96
C ASP A 262 -7.78 11.39 10.08
N THR A 263 -7.59 12.23 11.10
CA THR A 263 -6.34 12.94 11.40
C THR A 263 -5.72 12.47 12.71
N HIS A 264 -5.98 11.23 13.15
CA HIS A 264 -5.34 10.72 14.35
C HIS A 264 -3.83 10.64 14.19
N THR A 265 -3.14 11.13 15.22
CA THR A 265 -1.71 10.92 15.42
C THR A 265 -1.53 10.06 16.66
N CYS A 266 -0.76 8.99 16.53
CA CYS A 266 -0.39 8.14 17.64
C CYS A 266 1.10 8.28 17.91
N SER A 267 1.43 8.44 19.18
CA SER A 267 2.81 8.54 19.65
C SER A 267 3.12 7.36 20.55
N PRO A 268 4.27 6.68 20.36
CA PRO A 268 4.69 5.66 21.29
C PRO A 268 4.98 6.32 22.65
N THR A 269 4.53 5.67 23.72
CA THR A 269 4.91 5.94 25.11
C THR A 269 5.74 4.76 25.62
N GLY A 270 6.43 4.89 26.76
CA GLY A 270 7.28 3.82 27.30
C GLY A 270 6.57 2.48 27.53
N HIS A 271 5.23 2.47 27.60
CA HIS A 271 4.43 1.26 27.88
C HIS A 271 3.17 1.09 27.00
N ALA A 272 2.84 2.02 26.08
CA ALA A 272 1.60 2.00 25.27
C ALA A 272 1.69 2.96 24.07
N GLN A 273 0.61 3.15 23.30
CA GLN A 273 0.47 4.28 22.36
C GLN A 273 -0.52 5.31 22.90
N ASP A 274 -0.16 6.60 22.86
CA ASP A 274 -1.09 7.71 23.12
C ASP A 274 -1.55 8.29 21.77
N CYS A 275 -2.83 8.09 21.44
CA CYS A 275 -3.43 8.53 20.19
C CYS A 275 -4.33 9.75 20.43
N ARG A 276 -4.09 10.82 19.67
CA ARG A 276 -4.85 12.07 19.74
C ARG A 276 -5.29 12.51 18.36
N LEU A 277 -6.47 13.11 18.26
CA LEU A 277 -6.96 13.70 17.01
C LEU A 277 -6.27 15.04 16.74
N LEU A 278 -5.76 15.28 15.54
CA LEU A 278 -5.27 16.61 15.14
C LEU A 278 -6.42 17.48 14.61
N VAL A 279 -6.69 18.60 15.28
CA VAL A 279 -7.66 19.62 14.84
C VAL A 279 -6.93 20.92 14.51
N ARG A 280 -7.44 21.71 13.58
CA ARG A 280 -6.74 22.93 13.12
C ARG A 280 -6.83 24.08 14.13
N GLU A 281 -7.99 24.24 14.74
CA GLU A 281 -8.29 25.29 15.69
C GLU A 281 -8.95 24.72 16.95
N ALA A 282 -8.75 25.40 18.08
CA ALA A 282 -9.42 25.04 19.33
C ALA A 282 -10.93 25.20 19.18
N ALA A 283 -11.68 24.23 19.70
CA ALA A 283 -13.13 24.17 19.56
C ALA A 283 -13.78 23.92 20.92
N SER A 284 -15.04 24.36 21.06
CA SER A 284 -15.82 24.13 22.27
C SER A 284 -16.21 22.66 22.44
N GLN A 285 -16.45 21.95 21.34
CA GLN A 285 -16.77 20.52 21.34
C GLN A 285 -16.12 19.86 20.13
N VAL A 286 -15.55 18.68 20.32
CA VAL A 286 -14.96 17.88 19.24
C VAL A 286 -15.62 16.50 19.27
N TYR A 287 -16.16 16.09 18.13
CA TYR A 287 -16.83 14.82 17.95
C TYR A 287 -16.04 13.96 16.98
N LEU A 288 -15.94 12.67 17.30
CA LEU A 288 -15.33 11.66 16.47
C LEU A 288 -16.36 10.57 16.18
N ARG A 289 -16.48 10.16 14.92
CA ARG A 289 -17.38 9.07 14.54
C ARG A 289 -16.86 7.75 15.11
N ARG A 290 -17.74 6.96 15.73
CA ARG A 290 -17.45 5.58 16.12
C ARG A 290 -17.34 4.75 14.85
N GLY A 291 -16.20 4.09 14.67
CA GLY A 291 -16.02 3.14 13.57
C GLY A 291 -16.82 1.88 13.85
N GLU A 292 -17.99 1.74 13.23
CA GLU A 292 -18.58 0.43 13.01
C GLU A 292 -17.90 -0.20 11.80
N SER A 293 -16.76 -0.85 12.03
CA SER A 293 -16.32 -1.89 11.10
C SER A 293 -17.07 -3.17 11.47
N PRO A 294 -17.76 -3.83 10.53
CA PRO A 294 -18.28 -5.16 10.77
C PRO A 294 -17.12 -6.07 11.21
N GLU A 295 -17.40 -7.12 11.99
CA GLU A 295 -16.44 -8.21 12.19
C GLU A 295 -16.23 -8.93 10.87
N VAL A 296 -15.43 -8.35 9.98
CA VAL A 296 -15.17 -8.88 8.64
C VAL A 296 -14.11 -9.96 8.78
N THR A 297 -14.54 -11.16 9.20
CA THR A 297 -13.74 -12.39 9.09
C THR A 297 -13.81 -12.99 7.70
N SER A 298 -14.50 -12.34 6.75
CA SER A 298 -14.56 -12.79 5.36
C SER A 298 -14.69 -11.62 4.38
N VAL A 299 -13.91 -11.64 3.29
CA VAL A 299 -13.86 -10.55 2.29
C VAL A 299 -14.24 -11.10 0.92
N PRO A 300 -15.24 -10.53 0.22
CA PRO A 300 -15.56 -10.91 -1.14
C PRO A 300 -14.51 -10.38 -2.11
N ILE A 301 -13.97 -11.26 -2.95
CA ILE A 301 -13.04 -10.95 -4.03
C ILE A 301 -13.76 -11.15 -5.37
N PRO A 302 -13.89 -10.09 -6.19
CA PRO A 302 -14.48 -10.18 -7.51
C PRO A 302 -13.86 -11.31 -8.34
N ASP A 303 -14.70 -11.98 -9.14
CA ASP A 303 -14.30 -13.08 -10.04
C ASP A 303 -13.69 -14.32 -9.37
N HIS A 304 -13.62 -14.37 -8.03
CA HIS A 304 -13.12 -15.52 -7.28
C HIS A 304 -14.18 -16.03 -6.28
N GLY A 305 -14.52 -15.24 -5.27
CA GLY A 305 -15.47 -15.65 -4.24
C GLY A 305 -15.13 -15.06 -2.88
N LEU A 306 -15.23 -15.86 -1.82
CA LEU A 306 -15.10 -15.38 -0.45
C LEU A 306 -13.75 -15.82 0.17
N LEU A 307 -12.90 -14.85 0.52
CA LEU A 307 -11.73 -15.12 1.35
C LEU A 307 -12.15 -15.23 2.81
N LEU A 308 -11.76 -16.30 3.47
CA LEU A 308 -11.98 -16.51 4.90
C LEU A 308 -10.71 -16.13 5.66
N GLY A 309 -10.85 -15.18 6.58
CA GLY A 309 -9.82 -14.73 7.49
C GLY A 309 -10.14 -15.09 8.94
N ARG A 310 -9.31 -14.60 9.86
CA ARG A 310 -9.50 -14.75 11.30
C ARG A 310 -9.25 -13.44 12.02
N ALA A 311 -9.95 -13.23 13.12
CA ALA A 311 -9.60 -12.17 14.06
C ALA A 311 -8.39 -12.60 14.89
N ALA A 312 -7.43 -11.68 15.06
CA ALA A 312 -6.27 -11.82 15.92
C ALA A 312 -6.12 -10.56 16.77
N VAL A 313 -5.27 -10.65 17.80
CA VAL A 313 -4.96 -9.53 18.68
C VAL A 313 -3.45 -9.28 18.68
N ALA A 314 -3.07 -8.01 18.61
CA ALA A 314 -1.71 -7.55 18.75
C ALA A 314 -1.57 -6.80 20.08
N ASN A 315 -0.57 -7.18 20.88
CA ASN A 315 -0.28 -6.53 22.15
C ASN A 315 0.69 -5.37 21.89
N VAL A 316 0.22 -4.14 22.09
CA VAL A 316 1.01 -2.92 21.91
C VAL A 316 1.25 -2.31 23.28
N GLY A 317 2.27 -2.83 23.97
CA GLY A 317 2.50 -2.45 25.36
C GLY A 317 1.39 -2.98 26.27
N SER A 318 0.68 -2.10 26.98
CA SER A 318 -0.49 -2.47 27.80
C SER A 318 -1.81 -2.51 27.02
N GLU A 319 -1.84 -2.06 25.77
CA GLU A 319 -3.05 -2.07 24.95
C GLU A 319 -3.15 -3.34 24.09
N VAL A 320 -4.38 -3.83 23.91
CA VAL A 320 -4.69 -4.94 23.01
C VAL A 320 -5.46 -4.38 21.82
N LYS A 321 -4.92 -4.54 20.61
CA LYS A 321 -5.53 -4.07 19.37
C LYS A 321 -5.97 -5.24 18.50
N ALA A 322 -7.19 -5.17 17.96
CA ALA A 322 -7.72 -6.18 17.06
C ALA A 322 -7.21 -5.99 15.62
N VAL A 323 -6.83 -7.09 14.98
CA VAL A 323 -6.34 -7.15 13.61
C VAL A 323 -7.00 -8.35 12.91
N HIS A 324 -7.46 -8.16 11.68
CA HIS A 324 -7.95 -9.25 10.84
C HIS A 324 -6.81 -9.79 9.99
N GLN A 325 -6.65 -11.11 9.99
CA GLN A 325 -5.60 -11.82 9.25
C GLN A 325 -6.23 -12.67 8.16
N PHE A 326 -5.81 -12.45 6.91
CA PHE A 326 -6.12 -13.29 5.77
C PHE A 326 -4.81 -13.90 5.28
N LEU A 327 -4.53 -15.11 5.72
CA LEU A 327 -3.26 -15.78 5.48
C LEU A 327 -3.35 -16.67 4.23
N GLY A 328 -2.23 -16.89 3.53
CA GLY A 328 -2.17 -17.83 2.42
C GLY A 328 -3.13 -17.52 1.27
N VAL A 329 -3.24 -16.25 0.87
CA VAL A 329 -4.08 -15.80 -0.24
C VAL A 329 -3.33 -16.00 -1.57
N PRO A 330 -3.78 -16.87 -2.48
CA PRO A 330 -3.06 -17.14 -3.72
C PRO A 330 -3.18 -15.98 -4.70
N TYR A 331 -2.06 -15.38 -5.10
CA TYR A 331 -2.04 -14.33 -6.13
C TYR A 331 -1.66 -14.86 -7.52
N ALA A 332 -1.12 -16.08 -7.58
CA ALA A 332 -0.77 -16.76 -8.82
C ALA A 332 -1.02 -18.27 -8.70
N GLN A 333 -1.14 -18.96 -9.84
CA GLN A 333 -1.20 -20.41 -9.90
C GLN A 333 0.12 -21.04 -9.39
N PRO A 334 0.05 -22.23 -8.78
CA PRO A 334 1.23 -22.98 -8.37
C PRO A 334 2.21 -23.16 -9.55
N PRO A 335 3.47 -22.70 -9.46
CA PRO A 335 4.43 -22.74 -10.56
C PRO A 335 5.08 -24.13 -10.73
N ILE A 336 4.26 -25.18 -10.73
CA ILE A 336 4.67 -26.58 -10.80
C ILE A 336 4.60 -27.12 -12.23
N ALA A 337 5.29 -28.24 -12.48
CA ALA A 337 5.29 -28.96 -13.76
C ALA A 337 5.57 -28.02 -14.95
N GLY A 338 4.63 -27.86 -15.89
CA GLY A 338 4.79 -27.03 -17.08
C GLY A 338 4.97 -25.53 -16.79
N LEU A 339 4.49 -25.06 -15.64
CA LEU A 339 4.62 -23.66 -15.19
C LEU A 339 5.98 -23.39 -14.52
N ARG A 340 6.76 -24.44 -14.20
CA ARG A 340 8.09 -24.28 -13.62
C ARG A 340 8.99 -23.48 -14.56
N PHE A 341 9.71 -22.52 -13.98
CA PHE A 341 10.56 -21.51 -14.65
C PHE A 341 9.82 -20.55 -15.60
N GLY A 342 8.49 -20.64 -15.69
CA GLY A 342 7.67 -19.72 -16.46
C GLY A 342 7.32 -18.45 -15.66
N PRO A 343 6.77 -17.42 -16.33
CA PRO A 343 6.15 -16.29 -15.66
C PRO A 343 4.96 -16.75 -14.79
N PRO A 344 4.62 -16.03 -13.71
CA PRO A 344 3.43 -16.32 -12.92
C PRO A 344 2.17 -16.18 -13.77
N VAL A 345 1.22 -17.09 -13.57
CA VAL A 345 -0.12 -17.04 -14.15
C VAL A 345 -1.08 -16.61 -13.04
N PRO A 346 -1.99 -15.63 -13.24
CA PRO A 346 -2.96 -15.24 -12.22
C PRO A 346 -3.76 -16.43 -11.67
N SER A 347 -4.01 -16.41 -10.37
CA SER A 347 -4.82 -17.45 -9.73
C SER A 347 -6.27 -17.43 -10.23
N ASN A 348 -6.94 -18.58 -10.22
CA ASN A 348 -8.30 -18.76 -10.74
C ASN A 348 -9.19 -19.58 -9.81
N TRP A 349 -8.98 -19.46 -8.50
CA TRP A 349 -9.80 -20.16 -7.50
C TRP A 349 -11.22 -19.59 -7.47
N THR A 350 -12.21 -20.43 -7.16
CA THR A 350 -13.61 -20.04 -7.02
C THR A 350 -14.23 -20.59 -5.75
N GLY A 351 -15.17 -19.86 -5.15
CA GLY A 351 -15.89 -20.29 -3.95
C GLY A 351 -15.30 -19.70 -2.68
N SER A 352 -15.19 -20.47 -1.59
CA SER A 352 -14.61 -20.00 -0.34
C SER A 352 -13.17 -20.49 -0.18
N TRP A 353 -12.22 -19.59 0.07
CA TRP A 353 -10.83 -19.94 0.30
C TRP A 353 -10.47 -19.75 1.77
N ASN A 354 -9.97 -20.80 2.40
CA ASN A 354 -9.42 -20.77 3.75
C ASN A 354 -7.91 -20.99 3.65
N GLY A 355 -7.14 -19.99 4.07
CA GLY A 355 -5.69 -19.88 3.89
C GLY A 355 -4.91 -21.17 4.13
N THR A 356 -4.16 -21.60 3.11
CA THR A 356 -3.08 -22.59 3.25
C THR A 356 -1.86 -22.03 2.55
N PHE A 357 -0.66 -22.25 3.10
CA PHE A 357 0.56 -21.76 2.47
C PHE A 357 1.78 -22.61 2.86
N ALA A 358 2.77 -22.59 1.97
CA ALA A 358 4.09 -23.15 2.18
C ALA A 358 5.15 -22.08 1.86
N SER A 359 6.33 -22.21 2.47
CA SER A 359 7.47 -21.37 2.11
C SER A 359 7.98 -21.74 0.72
N CYS A 360 8.49 -20.77 -0.04
CA CYS A 360 9.23 -21.08 -1.27
C CYS A 360 10.49 -21.90 -0.94
N ILE A 361 10.86 -22.83 -1.82
CA ILE A 361 12.10 -23.62 -1.70
C ILE A 361 13.33 -22.69 -1.80
N GLN A 362 14.18 -22.69 -0.78
CA GLN A 362 15.43 -21.93 -0.75
C GLN A 362 16.66 -22.85 -0.69
N PRO A 363 17.83 -22.40 -1.20
CA PRO A 363 19.07 -23.15 -1.05
C PRO A 363 19.42 -23.46 0.41
N GLY A 364 19.80 -24.71 0.68
CA GLY A 364 20.10 -25.19 2.03
C GLY A 364 18.87 -25.61 2.86
N ASP A 365 17.65 -25.49 2.35
CA ASP A 365 16.46 -25.99 3.04
C ASP A 365 16.41 -27.54 3.02
N VAL A 366 16.10 -28.12 4.19
CA VAL A 366 15.75 -29.54 4.33
C VAL A 366 14.23 -29.63 4.14
N VAL A 367 13.78 -30.37 3.13
CA VAL A 367 12.47 -30.32 2.42
C VAL A 367 11.21 -30.09 3.28
N SER A 368 11.18 -30.41 4.57
CA SER A 368 10.00 -30.24 5.44
C SER A 368 9.55 -28.77 5.51
N GLY A 369 8.34 -28.47 5.00
CA GLY A 369 7.70 -27.16 5.13
C GLY A 369 7.94 -26.15 3.99
N SER A 370 8.67 -26.55 2.93
CA SER A 370 8.87 -25.74 1.71
C SER A 370 8.24 -26.41 0.48
N SER A 371 7.75 -25.62 -0.47
CA SER A 371 7.10 -26.09 -1.70
C SER A 371 7.38 -25.16 -2.88
N GLU A 372 7.26 -25.66 -4.10
CA GLU A 372 7.19 -24.82 -5.30
C GLU A 372 5.88 -24.05 -5.37
N ASP A 373 4.81 -24.63 -4.82
CA ASP A 373 3.54 -23.95 -4.58
C ASP A 373 3.68 -23.01 -3.38
N CYS A 374 4.17 -21.79 -3.63
CA CYS A 374 4.49 -20.82 -2.59
C CYS A 374 4.04 -19.39 -2.91
N LEU A 375 3.32 -19.14 -4.02
CA LEU A 375 2.94 -17.80 -4.48
C LEU A 375 1.69 -17.27 -3.76
N TYR A 376 1.88 -16.98 -2.47
CA TYR A 376 0.83 -16.54 -1.55
C TYR A 376 1.13 -15.16 -0.93
N LEU A 377 0.07 -14.48 -0.50
CA LEU A 377 0.09 -13.25 0.30
C LEU A 377 -0.52 -13.51 1.67
N ASP A 378 -0.05 -12.80 2.68
CA ASP A 378 -0.72 -12.67 3.97
C ASP A 378 -1.12 -11.20 4.17
N VAL A 379 -2.41 -10.94 4.38
CA VAL A 379 -2.97 -9.60 4.53
C VAL A 379 -3.39 -9.38 5.99
N PHE A 380 -2.77 -8.39 6.62
CA PHE A 380 -3.00 -7.96 8.00
C PHE A 380 -3.73 -6.61 7.98
N VAL A 381 -5.00 -6.61 8.37
CA VAL A 381 -5.90 -5.45 8.31
C VAL A 381 -6.20 -4.96 9.72
N PRO A 382 -5.81 -3.73 10.11
CA PRO A 382 -6.20 -3.19 11.41
C PRO A 382 -7.71 -2.96 11.45
N ARG A 383 -8.35 -3.14 12.61
CA ARG A 383 -9.81 -2.97 12.76
C ARG A 383 -10.33 -1.60 12.30
N SER A 384 -9.51 -0.57 12.39
CA SER A 384 -9.82 0.81 11.99
C SER A 384 -9.60 1.10 10.50
N ALA A 385 -9.22 0.10 9.69
CA ALA A 385 -9.04 0.29 8.26
C ALA A 385 -10.35 0.76 7.61
N SER A 386 -10.27 1.84 6.87
CA SER A 386 -11.34 2.41 6.04
C SER A 386 -10.75 2.79 4.69
N GLY A 387 -11.54 2.83 3.61
CA GLY A 387 -11.13 2.80 2.18
C GLY A 387 -10.02 3.74 1.65
N ASN A 388 -9.33 4.49 2.51
CA ASN A 388 -8.14 5.29 2.23
C ASN A 388 -6.87 4.81 3.01
N THR A 389 -6.86 3.60 3.58
CA THR A 389 -5.77 3.11 4.44
C THR A 389 -4.51 2.83 3.62
N SER A 390 -3.34 3.31 4.07
CA SER A 390 -2.07 3.06 3.37
C SER A 390 -1.64 1.60 3.49
N VAL A 391 -0.98 1.09 2.45
CA VAL A 391 -0.65 -0.33 2.31
C VAL A 391 0.86 -0.50 2.24
N LEU A 392 1.43 -1.42 3.00
CA LEU A 392 2.78 -1.94 2.81
C LEU A 392 2.71 -3.30 2.13
N VAL A 393 3.39 -3.49 1.01
CA VAL A 393 3.62 -4.80 0.39
C VAL A 393 5.06 -5.18 0.62
N PHE A 394 5.31 -6.16 1.50
CA PHE A 394 6.64 -6.55 1.95
C PHE A 394 7.01 -7.94 1.42
N PHE A 395 8.01 -8.00 0.53
CA PHE A 395 8.51 -9.25 -0.01
C PHE A 395 9.50 -9.92 0.95
N TYR A 396 9.15 -11.13 1.38
CA TYR A 396 9.90 -11.92 2.34
C TYR A 396 9.68 -13.40 2.04
N ASN A 397 10.71 -14.23 2.18
CA ASN A 397 10.58 -15.68 2.02
C ASN A 397 10.88 -16.39 3.35
N PRO A 398 9.85 -16.94 4.01
CA PRO A 398 10.00 -17.53 5.33
C PRO A 398 10.88 -18.77 5.31
N ALA A 399 11.64 -18.97 6.39
CA ALA A 399 12.32 -20.23 6.61
C ALA A 399 11.28 -21.37 6.79
N PRO A 400 11.59 -22.59 6.31
CA PRO A 400 10.75 -23.75 6.60
C PRO A 400 10.71 -24.03 8.10
N ALA A 401 9.56 -24.51 8.57
CA ALA A 401 9.32 -24.82 9.97
C ALA A 401 10.28 -25.90 10.51
N ALA A 402 10.86 -25.68 11.67
CA ALA A 402 11.44 -26.77 12.46
C ALA A 402 10.31 -27.48 13.20
N SER A 403 9.77 -28.56 12.61
CA SER A 403 8.67 -29.42 13.14
C SER A 403 7.26 -28.79 13.20
N ASN A 404 6.24 -29.55 12.76
CA ASN A 404 4.78 -29.50 12.99
C ASN A 404 4.03 -28.17 13.34
N THR A 405 4.63 -27.01 13.13
CA THR A 405 4.13 -25.69 13.58
C THR A 405 3.77 -24.77 12.41
N GLY A 406 3.86 -25.27 11.17
CA GLY A 406 3.64 -24.48 9.95
C GLY A 406 4.83 -23.56 9.62
N PRO A 407 4.97 -23.09 8.36
CA PRO A 407 6.05 -22.20 7.94
C PRO A 407 6.16 -20.94 8.80
N GLY A 408 7.36 -20.38 8.95
CA GLY A 408 7.62 -19.23 9.81
C GLY A 408 6.97 -17.93 9.29
N LEU A 409 5.74 -17.64 9.69
CA LEU A 409 5.02 -16.42 9.31
C LEU A 409 5.74 -15.15 9.80
N LEU A 410 5.95 -14.17 8.91
CA LEU A 410 6.31 -12.81 9.31
C LEU A 410 5.02 -12.07 9.70
N ASP A 411 4.68 -12.10 10.99
CA ASP A 411 3.42 -11.51 11.47
C ASP A 411 3.42 -9.97 11.37
N GLY A 412 2.67 -9.45 10.40
CA GLY A 412 2.48 -8.02 10.18
C GLY A 412 1.49 -7.34 11.14
N SER A 413 0.87 -8.07 12.06
CA SER A 413 -0.22 -7.56 12.90
C SER A 413 0.21 -6.42 13.83
N HIS A 414 1.41 -6.49 14.39
CA HIS A 414 1.91 -5.43 15.27
C HIS A 414 2.15 -4.13 14.50
N LEU A 415 2.81 -4.20 13.34
CA LEU A 415 3.02 -3.02 12.50
C LEU A 415 1.68 -2.45 11.99
N ALA A 416 0.73 -3.31 11.60
CA ALA A 416 -0.59 -2.89 11.18
C ALA A 416 -1.35 -2.16 12.31
N ALA A 417 -1.33 -2.71 13.52
CA ALA A 417 -2.00 -2.16 14.70
C ALA A 417 -1.35 -0.86 15.22
N VAL A 418 -0.01 -0.81 15.24
CA VAL A 418 0.77 0.36 15.69
C VAL A 418 0.63 1.50 14.69
N GLY A 419 0.66 1.19 13.40
CA GLY A 419 0.70 2.17 12.33
C GLY A 419 -0.65 2.66 11.81
N ASN A 420 -1.72 1.89 12.08
CA ASN A 420 -2.99 1.96 11.36
C ASN A 420 -2.78 1.91 9.84
N VAL A 421 -2.08 0.86 9.39
CA VAL A 421 -1.76 0.59 7.98
C VAL A 421 -2.11 -0.86 7.67
N ILE A 422 -2.45 -1.17 6.42
CA ILE A 422 -2.58 -2.57 5.98
C ILE A 422 -1.18 -3.07 5.65
N VAL A 423 -0.83 -4.24 6.18
CA VAL A 423 0.45 -4.91 5.88
C VAL A 423 0.13 -6.14 5.05
N VAL A 424 0.79 -6.27 3.91
CA VAL A 424 0.74 -7.44 3.03
C VAL A 424 2.13 -8.04 2.99
N THR A 425 2.35 -9.24 3.50
CA THR A 425 3.59 -9.98 3.28
C THR A 425 3.42 -10.88 2.07
N ALA A 426 4.44 -10.96 1.21
CA ALA A 426 4.36 -11.65 -0.07
C ALA A 426 5.57 -12.55 -0.30
N HIS A 427 5.32 -13.81 -0.64
CA HIS A 427 6.36 -14.76 -1.03
C HIS A 427 6.62 -14.67 -2.53
N PHE A 428 7.83 -15.00 -2.97
CA PHE A 428 8.20 -15.00 -4.39
C PHE A 428 9.30 -16.04 -4.65
N ARG A 429 9.35 -16.62 -5.86
CA ARG A 429 10.36 -17.64 -6.17
C ARG A 429 11.77 -17.05 -6.11
N VAL A 430 12.69 -17.81 -5.52
CA VAL A 430 14.10 -17.45 -5.40
C VAL A 430 15.02 -18.47 -6.05
N ALA A 431 16.31 -18.14 -6.13
CA ALA A 431 17.36 -19.00 -6.64
C ALA A 431 17.02 -19.60 -8.02
N ALA A 432 17.34 -20.86 -8.29
CA ALA A 432 17.04 -21.50 -9.58
C ALA A 432 15.54 -21.53 -9.91
N PHE A 433 14.65 -21.62 -8.91
CA PHE A 433 13.21 -21.66 -9.17
C PHE A 433 12.66 -20.32 -9.67
N GLY A 434 13.28 -19.20 -9.29
CA GLY A 434 12.86 -17.85 -9.66
C GLY A 434 13.69 -17.18 -10.74
N PHE A 435 14.98 -17.54 -10.88
CA PHE A 435 15.94 -16.78 -11.68
C PHE A 435 16.78 -17.65 -12.63
N LEU A 436 16.31 -18.86 -12.94
CA LEU A 436 16.93 -19.69 -13.98
C LEU A 436 16.65 -19.10 -15.37
N SER A 437 17.71 -18.88 -16.14
CA SER A 437 17.62 -18.47 -17.55
C SER A 437 18.33 -19.48 -18.44
N SER A 438 17.61 -20.01 -19.44
CA SER A 438 18.17 -20.94 -20.44
C SER A 438 18.93 -20.21 -21.56
N GLY A 439 19.01 -18.88 -21.52
CA GLY A 439 19.59 -18.09 -22.61
C GLY A 439 18.66 -17.85 -23.80
N MET A 440 17.44 -18.40 -23.75
CA MET A 440 16.37 -18.13 -24.71
C MET A 440 15.57 -16.86 -24.33
N SER A 441 16.21 -15.91 -23.64
CA SER A 441 15.57 -14.74 -23.00
C SER A 441 14.83 -13.81 -23.96
N CYS A 442 15.10 -13.91 -25.27
CA CYS A 442 14.37 -13.19 -26.32
C CYS A 442 12.97 -13.78 -26.61
N LEU A 443 12.65 -15.00 -26.14
CA LEU A 443 11.32 -15.56 -26.25
C LEU A 443 10.49 -15.15 -25.01
N ALA A 444 9.38 -14.45 -25.25
CA ALA A 444 8.49 -13.95 -24.21
C ALA A 444 7.96 -15.01 -23.23
N SER A 445 8.04 -16.30 -23.59
CA SER A 445 7.62 -17.41 -22.74
C SER A 445 8.57 -17.69 -21.57
N GLN A 446 9.85 -17.28 -21.61
CA GLN A 446 10.87 -17.70 -20.63
C GLN A 446 12.01 -16.67 -20.39
N PRO A 447 11.71 -15.50 -19.80
CA PRO A 447 12.67 -14.41 -19.66
C PRO A 447 13.79 -14.65 -18.62
N GLY A 448 13.63 -15.63 -17.72
CA GLY A 448 14.58 -15.93 -16.64
C GLY A 448 14.48 -15.02 -15.40
N ASN A 449 13.44 -14.19 -15.35
CA ASN A 449 13.14 -13.24 -14.27
C ASN A 449 11.85 -13.58 -13.51
N SER A 450 11.50 -14.87 -13.42
CA SER A 450 10.24 -15.33 -12.83
C SER A 450 9.98 -14.80 -11.43
N GLY A 451 10.99 -14.78 -10.54
CA GLY A 451 10.86 -14.25 -9.19
C GLY A 451 10.59 -12.74 -9.14
N LEU A 452 11.15 -11.96 -10.09
CA LEU A 452 10.83 -10.53 -10.23
C LEU A 452 9.40 -10.35 -10.77
N LEU A 453 8.98 -11.20 -11.70
CA LEU A 453 7.61 -11.17 -12.24
C LEU A 453 6.57 -11.62 -11.21
N ASP A 454 6.93 -12.51 -10.29
CA ASP A 454 6.10 -12.87 -9.13
C ASP A 454 5.82 -11.63 -8.27
N GLN A 455 6.83 -10.81 -8.00
CA GLN A 455 6.65 -9.54 -7.29
C GLN A 455 5.71 -8.58 -8.06
N VAL A 456 5.82 -8.51 -9.39
CA VAL A 456 4.86 -7.75 -10.22
C VAL A 456 3.44 -8.30 -10.10
N ALA A 457 3.25 -9.62 -10.12
CA ALA A 457 1.94 -10.25 -10.01
C ALA A 457 1.30 -9.98 -8.64
N ALA A 458 2.08 -10.07 -7.55
CA ALA A 458 1.63 -9.72 -6.21
C ALA A 458 1.21 -8.24 -6.11
N LEU A 459 2.03 -7.32 -6.65
CA LEU A 459 1.68 -5.89 -6.68
C LEU A 459 0.41 -5.61 -7.50
N ARG A 460 0.20 -6.31 -8.63
CA ARG A 460 -1.04 -6.19 -9.41
C ARG A 460 -2.26 -6.69 -8.65
N TRP A 461 -2.14 -7.84 -7.98
CA TRP A 461 -3.20 -8.35 -7.11
C TRP A 461 -3.58 -7.33 -6.03
N VAL A 462 -2.59 -6.68 -5.40
CA VAL A 462 -2.84 -5.63 -4.42
C VAL A 462 -3.55 -4.43 -5.04
N GLN A 463 -3.09 -3.95 -6.20
CA GLN A 463 -3.74 -2.85 -6.90
C GLN A 463 -5.21 -3.13 -7.24
N GLU A 464 -5.52 -4.37 -7.59
CA GLU A 464 -6.87 -4.79 -7.99
C GLU A 464 -7.80 -5.04 -6.80
N HIS A 465 -7.30 -5.64 -5.71
CA HIS A 465 -8.17 -6.19 -4.67
C HIS A 465 -8.04 -5.53 -3.30
N ILE A 466 -6.99 -4.75 -3.01
CA ILE A 466 -6.76 -4.24 -1.64
C ILE A 466 -7.86 -3.26 -1.17
N GLY A 467 -8.60 -2.65 -2.11
CA GLY A 467 -9.76 -1.83 -1.82
C GLY A 467 -10.85 -2.55 -1.02
N HIS A 468 -11.03 -3.86 -1.25
CA HIS A 468 -12.00 -4.68 -0.51
C HIS A 468 -11.60 -4.92 0.96
N PHE A 469 -10.33 -4.70 1.29
CA PHE A 469 -9.79 -4.78 2.65
C PHE A 469 -9.73 -3.39 3.32
N GLY A 470 -10.20 -2.33 2.65
CA GLY A 470 -10.12 -0.95 3.14
C GLY A 470 -8.80 -0.23 2.79
N GLY A 471 -7.97 -0.79 1.91
CA GLY A 471 -6.72 -0.16 1.47
C GLY A 471 -6.90 0.81 0.30
N ASP A 472 -6.02 1.81 0.19
CA ASP A 472 -5.93 2.69 -0.98
C ASP A 472 -4.84 2.17 -1.94
N PRO A 473 -5.20 1.67 -3.15
CA PRO A 473 -4.22 1.20 -4.13
C PRO A 473 -3.26 2.30 -4.60
N ARG A 474 -3.59 3.58 -4.41
CA ARG A 474 -2.70 4.71 -4.74
C ARG A 474 -1.67 5.01 -3.65
N ARG A 475 -1.78 4.40 -2.46
CA ARG A 475 -0.89 4.62 -1.32
C ARG A 475 -0.19 3.33 -0.91
N VAL A 476 0.35 2.63 -1.91
CA VAL A 476 1.09 1.38 -1.74
C VAL A 476 2.59 1.69 -1.58
N THR A 477 3.19 1.18 -0.51
CA THR A 477 4.64 1.18 -0.30
C THR A 477 5.17 -0.21 -0.61
N LEU A 478 6.11 -0.31 -1.55
CA LEU A 478 6.87 -1.53 -1.83
C LEU A 478 7.96 -1.68 -0.77
N GLY A 479 8.11 -2.85 -0.18
CA GLY A 479 9.24 -3.16 0.70
C GLY A 479 9.76 -4.57 0.55
N ALA A 480 10.99 -4.80 0.98
CA ALA A 480 11.61 -6.12 1.00
C ALA A 480 12.86 -6.13 1.88
N GLU A 481 13.36 -7.32 2.22
CA GLU A 481 14.59 -7.54 2.98
C GLU A 481 15.68 -8.27 2.17
N ARG A 482 16.95 -8.04 2.53
CA ARG A 482 18.16 -8.69 1.98
C ARG A 482 18.14 -8.79 0.44
N ASN A 483 18.32 -9.99 -0.11
CA ASN A 483 18.31 -10.23 -1.56
C ASN A 483 16.96 -9.87 -2.19
N GLY A 484 15.86 -9.96 -1.43
CA GLY A 484 14.55 -9.48 -1.87
C GLY A 484 14.54 -7.98 -2.09
N ALA A 485 15.26 -7.20 -1.28
CA ALA A 485 15.45 -5.76 -1.47
C ALA A 485 16.31 -5.44 -2.70
N ASP A 486 17.33 -6.23 -3.00
CA ASP A 486 18.09 -6.11 -4.25
C ASP A 486 17.16 -6.30 -5.46
N VAL A 487 16.34 -7.36 -5.47
CA VAL A 487 15.39 -7.64 -6.57
C VAL A 487 14.30 -6.56 -6.66
N ALA A 488 13.67 -6.21 -5.54
CA ALA A 488 12.57 -5.24 -5.48
C ALA A 488 13.02 -3.84 -5.92
N SER A 489 14.30 -3.48 -5.69
CA SER A 489 14.85 -2.21 -6.16
C SER A 489 14.80 -2.05 -7.68
N LEU A 490 14.78 -3.14 -8.46
CA LEU A 490 14.68 -3.10 -9.91
C LEU A 490 13.32 -2.59 -10.41
N HIS A 491 12.27 -2.66 -9.58
CA HIS A 491 10.96 -2.09 -9.90
C HIS A 491 11.00 -0.57 -10.15
N LEU A 492 12.00 0.13 -9.59
CA LEU A 492 12.22 1.56 -9.86
C LEU A 492 12.67 1.83 -11.31
N THR A 493 13.17 0.83 -12.03
CA THR A 493 13.59 0.95 -13.45
C THR A 493 12.70 0.16 -14.41
N SER A 494 11.83 -0.71 -13.88
CA SER A 494 10.95 -1.55 -14.68
C SER A 494 9.72 -0.78 -15.17
N SER A 495 9.41 -0.85 -16.46
CA SER A 495 8.16 -0.31 -16.99
C SER A 495 6.94 -1.14 -16.57
N SER A 496 7.08 -2.44 -16.28
CA SER A 496 5.95 -3.31 -15.91
C SER A 496 5.40 -3.05 -14.51
N SER A 497 6.15 -2.28 -13.71
CA SER A 497 5.82 -1.92 -12.33
C SER A 497 5.42 -0.45 -12.16
N SER A 498 5.39 0.32 -13.25
CA SER A 498 4.99 1.72 -13.23
C SER A 498 3.55 1.87 -12.71
N GLY A 499 3.35 2.72 -11.72
CA GLY A 499 2.04 2.97 -11.12
C GLY A 499 1.54 1.90 -10.14
N LEU A 500 2.32 0.85 -9.84
CA LEU A 500 1.92 -0.18 -8.87
C LEU A 500 2.27 0.15 -7.41
N PHE A 501 3.09 1.18 -7.18
CA PHE A 501 3.49 1.64 -5.85
C PHE A 501 3.87 3.14 -5.90
N ASP A 502 3.84 3.79 -4.74
CA ASP A 502 4.11 5.22 -4.54
C ASP A 502 5.42 5.46 -3.77
N ARG A 503 5.83 4.50 -2.94
CA ARG A 503 7.00 4.59 -2.05
C ARG A 503 7.78 3.28 -2.05
N VAL A 504 9.06 3.33 -1.66
CA VAL A 504 9.89 2.13 -1.53
C VAL A 504 10.65 2.12 -0.20
N MET A 505 10.66 0.95 0.44
CA MET A 505 11.34 0.66 1.70
C MET A 505 12.29 -0.54 1.54
N LEU A 506 13.60 -0.31 1.45
CA LEU A 506 14.60 -1.35 1.18
C LEU A 506 15.46 -1.63 2.42
N MET A 507 15.39 -2.85 2.95
CA MET A 507 16.13 -3.25 4.14
C MET A 507 17.28 -4.18 3.74
N GLY A 508 18.52 -3.68 3.70
CA GLY A 508 19.71 -4.49 3.38
C GLY A 508 19.89 -4.83 1.90
N GLY A 509 19.38 -4.02 0.96
CA GLY A 509 19.58 -4.23 -0.48
C GLY A 509 19.47 -2.97 -1.33
N SER A 510 19.96 -3.03 -2.57
CA SER A 510 20.10 -1.89 -3.48
C SER A 510 20.21 -2.32 -4.95
N ALA A 511 19.74 -1.46 -5.85
CA ALA A 511 19.91 -1.62 -7.30
C ALA A 511 21.37 -1.44 -7.75
N PHE A 512 22.21 -0.88 -6.89
CA PHE A 512 23.63 -0.63 -7.13
C PHE A 512 24.52 -1.78 -6.65
N SER A 513 23.97 -2.84 -6.06
CA SER A 513 24.77 -3.98 -5.64
C SER A 513 25.36 -4.70 -6.86
N PRO A 514 26.65 -5.10 -6.85
CA PRO A 514 27.28 -5.77 -7.99
C PRO A 514 26.63 -7.10 -8.39
N ALA A 515 25.85 -7.69 -7.47
CA ALA A 515 25.17 -8.97 -7.62
C ALA A 515 23.67 -8.86 -8.00
N THR A 516 23.10 -7.65 -8.08
CA THR A 516 21.65 -7.48 -8.34
C THR A 516 21.23 -8.00 -9.72
N VAL A 517 22.10 -7.88 -10.72
CA VAL A 517 21.81 -8.31 -12.10
C VAL A 517 23.02 -9.03 -12.70
N ILE A 518 22.80 -10.21 -13.27
CA ILE A 518 23.83 -10.99 -13.99
C ILE A 518 23.66 -10.89 -15.52
N SER A 519 24.73 -11.18 -16.26
CA SER A 519 24.68 -11.23 -17.73
C SER A 519 24.01 -12.51 -18.22
N ASN A 520 23.49 -12.47 -19.46
CA ASN A 520 22.95 -13.68 -20.12
C ASN A 520 23.98 -14.81 -20.19
N SER A 521 25.24 -14.52 -20.51
CA SER A 521 26.31 -15.53 -20.56
C SER A 521 26.47 -16.24 -19.22
N ARG A 522 26.46 -15.47 -18.12
CA ARG A 522 26.62 -16.02 -16.77
C ARG A 522 25.42 -16.86 -16.35
N ALA A 523 24.21 -16.40 -16.67
CA ALA A 523 23.00 -17.17 -16.40
C ALA A 523 23.00 -18.51 -17.16
N GLN A 524 23.44 -18.53 -18.42
CA GLN A 524 23.60 -19.76 -19.22
C GLN A 524 24.64 -20.72 -18.61
N GLU A 525 25.78 -20.20 -18.14
CA GLU A 525 26.81 -21.00 -17.46
C GLU A 525 26.28 -21.66 -16.17
N LEU A 526 25.48 -20.93 -15.39
CA LEU A 526 24.83 -21.44 -14.18
C LEU A 526 23.82 -22.53 -14.51
N SER A 527 22.93 -22.28 -15.48
CA SER A 527 21.96 -23.26 -15.96
C SER A 527 22.63 -24.53 -16.48
N SER A 528 23.73 -24.39 -17.23
CA SER A 528 24.51 -25.53 -17.72
C SER A 528 25.18 -26.31 -16.59
N SER A 529 25.67 -25.61 -15.55
CA SER A 529 26.29 -26.24 -14.39
C SER A 529 25.28 -26.99 -13.53
N LEU A 530 24.07 -26.44 -13.36
CA LEU A 530 22.94 -27.12 -12.74
C LEU A 530 22.53 -28.35 -13.56
N GLY A 531 22.49 -28.22 -14.89
CA GLY A 531 22.24 -29.33 -15.80
C GLY A 531 23.23 -30.47 -15.65
N ARG A 532 24.54 -30.17 -15.59
CA ARG A 532 25.59 -31.17 -15.36
C ARG A 532 25.41 -31.89 -14.02
N GLU A 533 25.09 -31.17 -12.95
CA GLU A 533 24.87 -31.77 -11.64
C GLU A 533 23.67 -32.72 -11.60
N LEU A 534 22.64 -32.44 -12.42
CA LEU A 534 21.43 -33.26 -12.53
C LEU A 534 21.46 -34.27 -13.69
N ASN A 535 22.60 -34.43 -14.38
CA ASN A 535 22.76 -35.27 -15.57
C ASN A 535 21.79 -34.94 -16.71
N CYS A 536 21.43 -33.67 -16.87
CA CYS A 536 20.62 -33.18 -17.97
C CYS A 536 21.46 -32.95 -19.25
N PRO A 537 20.87 -33.10 -20.45
CA PRO A 537 21.52 -32.68 -21.70
C PRO A 537 21.80 -31.17 -21.67
N ILE A 538 23.05 -30.76 -21.91
CA ILE A 538 23.47 -29.35 -21.87
C ILE A 538 23.71 -28.73 -23.26
N SER A 539 23.72 -29.56 -24.31
CA SER A 539 24.04 -29.12 -25.67
C SER A 539 22.93 -28.31 -26.33
N ASP A 540 21.68 -28.53 -25.93
CA ASP A 540 20.50 -27.82 -26.42
C ASP A 540 19.76 -27.17 -25.23
N PRO A 541 19.63 -25.84 -25.19
CA PRO A 541 18.89 -25.12 -24.15
C PRO A 541 17.45 -25.62 -23.94
N ALA A 542 16.76 -26.06 -25.01
CA ALA A 542 15.39 -26.56 -24.91
C ALA A 542 15.35 -27.93 -24.20
N GLN A 543 16.26 -28.84 -24.54
CA GLN A 543 16.39 -30.14 -23.87
C GLN A 543 16.85 -30.01 -22.43
N LEU A 544 17.80 -29.10 -22.16
CA LEU A 544 18.24 -28.79 -20.80
C LEU A 544 17.04 -28.37 -19.94
N LEU A 545 16.26 -27.42 -20.44
CA LEU A 545 15.12 -26.91 -19.68
C LEU A 545 14.01 -27.94 -19.51
N ALA A 546 13.73 -28.74 -20.53
CA ALA A 546 12.77 -29.85 -20.44
C ALA A 546 13.20 -30.83 -19.35
N CYS A 547 14.48 -31.22 -19.30
CA CYS A 547 15.02 -32.08 -18.26
C CYS A 547 14.89 -31.45 -16.86
N LEU A 548 15.29 -30.18 -16.69
CA LEU A 548 15.20 -29.47 -15.41
C LEU A 548 13.75 -29.30 -14.91
N ARG A 549 12.77 -29.20 -15.82
CA ARG A 549 11.34 -29.18 -15.48
C ARG A 549 10.84 -30.52 -14.94
N THR A 550 11.42 -31.62 -15.38
CA THR A 550 11.07 -32.97 -14.89
C THR A 550 11.81 -33.37 -13.61
N ALA A 551 12.90 -32.67 -13.27
CA ALA A 551 13.68 -32.99 -12.07
C ALA A 551 12.84 -32.85 -10.79
N PRO A 552 12.93 -33.77 -9.82
CA PRO A 552 12.30 -33.60 -8.52
C PRO A 552 12.81 -32.34 -7.82
N ALA A 553 11.91 -31.54 -7.22
CA ALA A 553 12.27 -30.28 -6.57
C ALA A 553 13.34 -30.44 -5.48
N PRO A 554 13.33 -31.48 -4.62
CA PRO A 554 14.41 -31.73 -3.65
C PRO A 554 15.77 -31.95 -4.30
N SER A 555 15.82 -32.75 -5.38
CA SER A 555 17.06 -33.03 -6.11
C SER A 555 17.61 -31.77 -6.77
N LEU A 556 16.73 -30.95 -7.37
CA LEU A 556 17.12 -29.66 -7.93
C LEU A 556 17.64 -28.71 -6.86
N ASN A 557 16.98 -28.65 -5.70
CA ASN A 557 17.42 -27.81 -4.59
C ASN A 557 18.79 -28.24 -4.03
N ALA A 558 19.01 -29.54 -3.88
CA ALA A 558 20.30 -30.08 -3.45
C ALA A 558 21.41 -29.76 -4.46
N ALA A 559 21.14 -29.89 -5.76
CA ALA A 559 22.08 -29.57 -6.82
C ALA A 559 22.46 -28.08 -6.83
N GLN A 560 21.49 -27.16 -6.74
CA GLN A 560 21.82 -25.73 -6.65
C GLN A 560 22.55 -25.38 -5.33
N THR A 561 22.21 -26.04 -4.23
CA THR A 561 22.87 -25.79 -2.93
C THR A 561 24.34 -26.16 -2.99
N LYS A 562 24.66 -27.32 -3.59
CA LYS A 562 26.04 -27.76 -3.83
C LYS A 562 26.82 -26.76 -4.69
N LEU A 563 26.21 -26.25 -5.77
CA LEU A 563 26.86 -25.26 -6.63
C LEU A 563 27.12 -23.95 -5.88
N LEU A 564 26.13 -23.47 -5.13
CA LEU A 564 26.23 -22.22 -4.38
C LEU A 564 27.25 -22.31 -3.24
N ALA A 565 27.42 -23.49 -2.63
CA ALA A 565 28.36 -23.72 -1.54
C ALA A 565 29.82 -23.47 -1.91
N VAL A 566 30.18 -23.54 -3.20
CA VAL A 566 31.55 -23.34 -3.68
C VAL A 566 31.68 -22.13 -4.62
N SER A 567 30.59 -21.38 -4.80
CA SER A 567 30.54 -20.22 -5.70
C SER A 567 30.45 -18.90 -4.93
N GLY A 568 30.98 -17.82 -5.52
CA GLY A 568 30.90 -16.49 -4.94
C GLY A 568 29.55 -15.80 -5.20
N PRO A 569 29.25 -14.67 -4.54
CA PRO A 569 27.99 -13.94 -4.71
C PRO A 569 27.71 -13.48 -6.16
N LEU A 570 28.75 -13.19 -6.93
CA LEU A 570 28.64 -12.83 -8.36
C LEU A 570 28.24 -14.02 -9.25
N GLN A 571 28.21 -15.22 -8.67
CA GLN A 571 27.87 -16.48 -9.30
C GLN A 571 26.55 -17.05 -8.77
N ALA A 572 25.86 -16.31 -7.89
CA ALA A 572 24.54 -16.67 -7.43
C ALA A 572 23.47 -16.41 -8.50
N TRP A 573 22.34 -17.08 -8.36
CA TRP A 573 21.14 -16.80 -9.15
C TRP A 573 20.64 -15.37 -8.86
N ALA A 574 20.40 -14.59 -9.90
CA ALA A 574 19.92 -13.22 -9.82
C ALA A 574 19.16 -12.85 -11.09
N PRO A 575 18.39 -11.74 -11.08
CA PRO A 575 17.79 -11.19 -12.29
C PRO A 575 18.77 -11.06 -13.47
N VAL A 576 18.27 -11.30 -14.67
CA VAL A 576 19.03 -11.23 -15.93
C VAL A 576 18.53 -10.06 -16.77
N VAL A 577 19.43 -9.37 -17.47
CA VAL A 577 19.04 -8.38 -18.49
C VAL A 577 18.38 -9.10 -19.67
N ASP A 578 17.05 -9.12 -19.71
CA ASP A 578 16.22 -9.83 -20.69
C ASP A 578 15.68 -8.91 -21.79
N GLY A 579 15.83 -7.58 -21.66
CA GLY A 579 15.27 -6.62 -22.62
C GLY A 579 13.77 -6.35 -22.42
N ILE A 580 13.10 -7.06 -21.49
CA ILE A 580 11.66 -7.02 -21.26
C ILE A 580 11.36 -6.52 -19.84
N SER A 581 11.68 -7.34 -18.84
CA SER A 581 11.46 -7.06 -17.41
C SER A 581 12.58 -6.22 -16.84
N VAL A 582 13.82 -6.54 -17.23
CA VAL A 582 15.04 -5.78 -16.96
C VAL A 582 15.64 -5.41 -18.32
N LYS A 583 15.28 -4.22 -18.81
CA LYS A 583 15.63 -3.78 -20.17
C LYS A 583 17.12 -3.61 -20.40
N GLU A 584 17.83 -3.14 -19.38
CA GLU A 584 19.25 -2.82 -19.43
C GLU A 584 19.85 -2.91 -18.01
N PRO A 585 21.19 -2.89 -17.87
CA PRO A 585 21.82 -2.83 -16.56
C PRO A 585 21.38 -1.57 -15.77
N PRO A 586 21.12 -1.66 -14.45
CA PRO A 586 20.62 -0.54 -13.64
C PRO A 586 21.47 0.73 -13.76
N ALA A 587 22.80 0.61 -13.77
CA ALA A 587 23.71 1.73 -13.95
C ALA A 587 23.47 2.52 -15.26
N SER A 588 23.11 1.83 -16.34
CA SER A 588 22.79 2.43 -17.64
C SER A 588 21.42 3.13 -17.60
N ALA A 589 20.41 2.50 -17.00
CA ALA A 589 19.09 3.08 -16.82
C ALA A 589 19.14 4.37 -15.98
N PHE A 590 19.92 4.34 -14.89
CA PHE A 590 20.15 5.50 -14.02
C PHE A 590 20.86 6.64 -14.74
N ARG A 591 21.91 6.37 -15.52
CA ARG A 591 22.61 7.39 -16.31
C ARG A 591 21.69 8.04 -17.35
N ALA A 592 20.78 7.26 -17.93
CA ALA A 592 19.86 7.74 -18.95
C ALA A 592 18.54 8.30 -18.40
N SER A 593 18.43 8.50 -17.08
CA SER A 593 17.22 8.99 -16.41
C SER A 593 15.95 8.15 -16.67
N ARG A 594 16.11 6.84 -16.89
CA ARG A 594 15.02 5.89 -17.13
C ARG A 594 14.63 5.16 -15.84
N TYR A 595 14.04 5.90 -14.90
CA TYR A 595 13.54 5.38 -13.62
C TYR A 595 12.30 6.13 -13.16
N HIS A 596 11.48 5.49 -12.33
CA HIS A 596 10.34 6.10 -11.65
C HIS A 596 10.80 6.80 -10.38
N THR A 597 10.30 8.00 -10.11
CA THR A 597 10.57 8.70 -8.85
C THR A 597 9.66 8.20 -7.74
N ALA A 598 10.23 7.87 -6.58
CA ALA A 598 9.50 7.46 -5.39
C ALA A 598 10.27 7.93 -4.14
N ASP A 599 9.55 8.25 -3.06
CA ASP A 599 10.16 8.46 -1.76
C ASP A 599 10.81 7.15 -1.27
N LEU A 600 12.04 7.25 -0.73
CA LEU A 600 12.84 6.10 -0.33
C LEU A 600 13.14 6.12 1.17
N LEU A 601 12.92 4.98 1.81
CA LEU A 601 13.52 4.63 3.09
C LEU A 601 14.41 3.41 2.86
N LEU A 602 15.70 3.54 3.14
CA LEU A 602 16.65 2.45 2.96
C LEU A 602 17.60 2.33 4.15
N GLY A 603 18.13 1.15 4.38
CA GLY A 603 19.11 0.97 5.43
C GLY A 603 19.83 -0.35 5.36
N SER A 604 20.78 -0.51 6.27
CA SER A 604 21.63 -1.69 6.36
C SER A 604 21.91 -2.03 7.82
N SER A 605 22.24 -3.30 8.06
CA SER A 605 22.65 -3.80 9.36
C SER A 605 24.08 -4.32 9.30
N THR A 606 24.83 -4.19 10.40
CA THR A 606 26.17 -4.81 10.54
C THR A 606 26.09 -6.34 10.64
N GLU A 607 24.96 -6.89 11.11
CA GLU A 607 24.74 -8.35 11.18
C GLU A 607 24.55 -8.99 9.78
N ASP A 608 24.21 -8.16 8.80
CA ASP A 608 23.82 -8.61 7.47
C ASP A 608 25.03 -8.85 6.59
N GLY A 609 25.75 -9.93 6.87
CA GLY A 609 26.92 -10.39 6.11
C GLY A 609 26.59 -11.53 5.15
N LEU A 610 27.33 -11.63 4.04
CA LEU A 610 27.14 -12.72 3.07
C LEU A 610 27.45 -14.10 3.66
N ILE A 611 28.33 -14.16 4.67
CA ILE A 611 28.59 -15.40 5.41
C ILE A 611 27.36 -15.77 6.24
N GLY A 612 26.78 -14.80 6.97
CA GLY A 612 25.50 -14.96 7.66
C GLY A 612 24.36 -15.40 6.74
N ARG A 613 24.17 -14.75 5.59
CA ARG A 613 23.16 -15.11 4.58
C ARG A 613 23.34 -16.54 4.03
N ALA A 614 24.58 -17.05 3.98
CA ALA A 614 24.90 -18.40 3.49
C ALA A 614 24.88 -19.50 4.58
N LYS A 615 24.48 -19.19 5.81
CA LYS A 615 24.54 -20.13 6.95
C LYS A 615 23.78 -21.44 6.67
N LYS A 616 22.58 -21.38 6.10
CA LYS A 616 21.79 -22.59 5.75
C LYS A 616 22.50 -23.48 4.74
N ILE A 617 23.10 -22.90 3.70
CA ILE A 617 23.87 -23.63 2.68
C ILE A 617 25.03 -24.38 3.35
N LYS A 618 25.78 -23.70 4.23
CA LYS A 618 26.89 -24.31 4.98
C LYS A 618 26.43 -25.46 5.86
N SER A 619 25.39 -25.24 6.67
CA SER A 619 24.84 -26.29 7.54
C SER A 619 24.33 -27.49 6.74
N PHE A 620 23.70 -27.27 5.59
CA PHE A 620 23.27 -28.35 4.71
C PHE A 620 24.47 -29.16 4.18
N GLU A 621 25.52 -28.52 3.67
CA GLU A 621 26.69 -29.25 3.15
C GLU A 621 27.48 -29.97 4.26
N GLU A 622 27.53 -29.41 5.47
CA GLU A 622 28.07 -30.09 6.65
C GLU A 622 27.28 -31.37 6.97
N LEU A 623 25.94 -31.32 6.93
CA LEU A 623 25.08 -32.49 7.10
C LEU A 623 25.27 -33.53 5.99
N GLN A 624 25.62 -33.12 4.78
CA GLN A 624 25.97 -34.02 3.67
C GLN A 624 27.41 -34.57 3.75
N GLY A 625 28.17 -34.26 4.82
CA GLY A 625 29.54 -34.72 5.00
C GLY A 625 30.59 -33.99 4.15
N ARG A 626 30.26 -32.82 3.60
CA ARG A 626 31.11 -32.02 2.70
C ARG A 626 31.68 -30.79 3.38
N ALA A 627 32.27 -30.96 4.56
CA ALA A 627 32.83 -29.86 5.35
C ALA A 627 33.95 -29.09 4.62
N ASP A 628 34.65 -29.74 3.68
CA ASP A 628 35.71 -29.11 2.86
C ASP A 628 35.19 -27.99 1.94
N SER A 629 33.87 -27.97 1.65
CA SER A 629 33.22 -26.89 0.89
C SER A 629 33.39 -25.53 1.56
N LYS A 630 33.62 -25.49 2.88
CA LYS A 630 33.87 -24.26 3.63
C LYS A 630 35.06 -23.50 3.05
N THR A 631 36.23 -24.13 2.90
CA THR A 631 37.42 -23.43 2.38
C THR A 631 37.18 -22.87 0.99
N ALA A 632 36.54 -23.66 0.12
CA ALA A 632 36.17 -23.22 -1.23
C ALA A 632 35.20 -22.02 -1.20
N PHE A 633 34.21 -22.02 -0.31
CA PHE A 633 33.29 -20.89 -0.12
C PHE A 633 34.04 -19.60 0.24
N TYR A 634 34.93 -19.65 1.24
CA TYR A 634 35.69 -18.48 1.67
C TYR A 634 36.63 -17.99 0.59
N GLN A 635 37.23 -18.89 -0.19
CA GLN A 635 38.06 -18.53 -1.33
C GLN A 635 37.23 -17.88 -2.45
N ALA A 636 36.07 -18.43 -2.78
CA ALA A 636 35.17 -17.85 -3.78
C ALA A 636 34.65 -16.47 -3.36
N LEU A 637 34.36 -16.29 -2.07
CA LEU A 637 33.97 -15.01 -1.50
C LEU A 637 35.13 -14.00 -1.54
N ALA A 638 36.36 -14.41 -1.21
CA ALA A 638 37.54 -13.55 -1.33
C ALA A 638 37.83 -13.15 -2.78
N ASN A 639 37.67 -14.07 -3.73
CA ASN A 639 37.81 -13.79 -5.16
C ASN A 639 36.79 -12.73 -5.63
N SER A 640 35.57 -12.75 -5.08
CA SER A 640 34.54 -11.77 -5.45
C SER A 640 34.90 -10.31 -5.11
N LEU A 641 35.86 -10.08 -4.19
CA LEU A 641 36.40 -8.75 -3.90
C LEU A 641 37.15 -8.14 -5.09
N GLY A 642 37.64 -8.97 -6.01
CA GLY A 642 38.28 -8.53 -7.26
C GLY A 642 37.29 -8.04 -8.32
N GLY A 643 36.00 -8.03 -8.03
CA GLY A 643 34.95 -7.77 -9.01
C GLY A 643 34.71 -8.97 -9.94
N ARG A 644 33.95 -8.75 -11.02
CA ARG A 644 33.51 -9.81 -11.95
C ARG A 644 34.66 -10.51 -12.69
N GLU A 645 35.75 -9.79 -12.94
CA GLU A 645 36.94 -10.29 -13.65
C GLU A 645 38.01 -10.84 -12.70
N ASP A 646 37.73 -10.89 -11.39
CA ASP A 646 38.66 -11.38 -10.38
C ASP A 646 40.02 -10.63 -10.41
N ASN A 647 39.97 -9.30 -10.56
CA ASN A 647 41.14 -8.46 -10.80
C ASN A 647 42.12 -8.51 -9.61
N ALA A 648 43.35 -8.93 -9.88
CA ALA A 648 44.38 -9.12 -8.86
C ALA A 648 44.75 -7.83 -8.12
N LEU A 649 44.77 -6.68 -8.79
CA LEU A 649 45.12 -5.39 -8.18
C LEU A 649 44.03 -4.95 -7.19
N ILE A 650 42.76 -5.09 -7.57
CA ILE A 650 41.63 -4.78 -6.67
C ILE A 650 41.66 -5.71 -5.45
N LYS A 651 41.92 -7.01 -5.66
CA LYS A 651 42.03 -7.96 -4.54
C LYS A 651 43.16 -7.61 -3.60
N GLN A 652 44.34 -7.27 -4.11
CA GLN A 652 45.49 -6.85 -3.28
C GLN A 652 45.15 -5.60 -2.48
N ALA A 653 44.53 -4.60 -3.11
CA ALA A 653 44.07 -3.39 -2.44
C ALA A 653 43.05 -3.69 -1.33
N ALA A 654 42.05 -4.53 -1.61
CA ALA A 654 41.02 -4.90 -0.62
C ALA A 654 41.60 -5.76 0.51
N THR A 655 42.51 -6.69 0.19
CA THR A 655 43.24 -7.50 1.18
C THR A 655 44.06 -6.63 2.13
N TRP A 656 44.73 -5.61 1.60
CA TRP A 656 45.45 -4.65 2.43
C TRP A 656 44.50 -3.80 3.28
N PHE A 657 43.49 -3.19 2.66
CA PHE A 657 42.56 -2.26 3.33
C PHE A 657 41.78 -2.93 4.47
N TYR A 658 41.32 -4.18 4.28
CA TYR A 658 40.59 -4.94 5.30
C TYR A 658 41.48 -5.86 6.15
N SER A 659 42.80 -5.86 5.95
CA SER A 659 43.73 -6.72 6.69
C SER A 659 43.37 -8.21 6.62
N LEU A 660 43.10 -8.73 5.42
CA LEU A 660 42.68 -10.13 5.20
C LEU A 660 43.82 -11.15 5.34
N GLN A 661 45.06 -10.71 5.51
CA GLN A 661 46.20 -11.59 5.76
C GLN A 661 46.07 -12.22 7.14
N HIS A 662 46.25 -13.54 7.23
CA HIS A 662 46.09 -14.28 8.48
C HIS A 662 47.10 -15.43 8.60
N ALA A 663 47.42 -15.77 9.85
CA ALA A 663 48.18 -16.98 10.14
C ALA A 663 47.33 -18.23 9.87
N PRO A 664 47.92 -19.36 9.46
CA PRO A 664 47.22 -20.63 9.24
C PRO A 664 46.89 -21.32 10.57
N THR A 665 46.28 -20.58 11.51
CA THR A 665 45.84 -21.06 12.82
C THR A 665 44.32 -20.86 12.95
N PRO A 666 43.62 -21.59 13.83
CA PRO A 666 42.19 -21.39 14.05
C PRO A 666 41.84 -19.95 14.46
N SER A 667 42.68 -19.32 15.29
CA SER A 667 42.52 -17.92 15.69
C SER A 667 42.73 -16.96 14.51
N GLY A 668 43.74 -17.21 13.67
CA GLY A 668 43.98 -16.45 12.44
C GLY A 668 42.79 -16.53 11.47
N TYR A 669 42.22 -17.73 11.30
CA TYR A 669 41.06 -17.94 10.45
C TYR A 669 39.80 -17.21 10.97
N ASN A 670 39.60 -17.14 12.29
CA ASN A 670 38.49 -16.39 12.87
C ASN A 670 38.59 -14.88 12.63
N VAL A 671 39.80 -14.32 12.60
CA VAL A 671 40.05 -12.92 12.25
C VAL A 671 39.79 -12.71 10.76
N PHE A 672 40.33 -13.59 9.91
CA PHE A 672 40.08 -13.58 8.47
C PHE A 672 38.60 -13.65 8.11
N SER A 673 37.84 -14.58 8.71
CA SER A 673 36.42 -14.75 8.45
C SER A 673 35.64 -13.48 8.75
N ARG A 674 35.91 -12.82 9.89
CA ARG A 674 35.26 -11.56 10.28
C ARG A 674 35.64 -10.41 9.36
N ALA A 675 36.93 -10.29 9.02
CA ALA A 675 37.41 -9.26 8.10
C ALA A 675 36.84 -9.43 6.68
N LEU A 676 36.73 -10.67 6.20
CA LEU A 676 36.11 -10.98 4.90
C LEU A 676 34.60 -10.67 4.90
N GLU A 677 33.89 -10.97 5.99
CA GLU A 677 32.49 -10.60 6.15
C GLU A 677 32.31 -9.09 6.10
N ASN A 678 33.16 -8.32 6.79
CA ASN A 678 33.15 -6.86 6.73
C ASN A 678 33.40 -6.33 5.31
N ALA A 679 34.42 -6.85 4.63
CA ALA A 679 34.76 -6.44 3.27
C ALA A 679 33.62 -6.67 2.28
N THR A 680 32.99 -7.84 2.38
CA THR A 680 31.90 -8.23 1.48
C THR A 680 30.59 -7.54 1.82
N ARG A 681 30.28 -7.31 3.10
CA ARG A 681 29.14 -6.52 3.54
C ARG A 681 29.23 -5.08 3.02
N ASP A 682 30.40 -4.46 3.07
CA ASP A 682 30.57 -3.12 2.52
C ASP A 682 30.39 -3.10 1.00
N LEU A 683 31.02 -4.03 0.28
CA LEU A 683 30.98 -4.10 -1.19
C LEU A 683 29.57 -4.41 -1.74
N PHE A 684 28.86 -5.36 -1.13
CA PHE A 684 27.60 -5.88 -1.67
C PHE A 684 26.35 -5.28 -1.03
N ILE A 685 26.44 -4.66 0.15
CA ILE A 685 25.27 -4.22 0.92
C ILE A 685 25.39 -2.74 1.30
N ILE A 686 26.31 -2.38 2.21
CA ILE A 686 26.32 -1.04 2.82
C ILE A 686 26.65 0.05 1.80
N CYS A 687 27.73 -0.08 1.04
CA CYS A 687 28.15 0.97 0.12
C CYS A 687 27.23 1.09 -1.11
N PRO A 688 26.66 0.00 -1.65
CA PRO A 688 25.56 0.10 -2.61
C PRO A 688 24.31 0.80 -2.09
N VAL A 689 23.93 0.58 -0.82
CA VAL A 689 22.82 1.29 -0.17
C VAL A 689 23.12 2.79 -0.07
N GLN A 690 24.32 3.17 0.41
CA GLN A 690 24.74 4.58 0.44
C GLN A 690 24.75 5.21 -0.95
N ARG A 691 25.34 4.53 -1.95
CA ARG A 691 25.38 5.01 -3.33
C ARG A 691 23.98 5.21 -3.93
N MET A 692 23.04 4.35 -3.58
CA MET A 692 21.64 4.49 -3.99
C MET A 692 20.99 5.71 -3.33
N ALA A 693 21.21 5.92 -2.03
CA ALA A 693 20.71 7.10 -1.32
C ALA A 693 21.25 8.41 -1.93
N ASP A 694 22.56 8.47 -2.17
CA ASP A 694 23.23 9.61 -2.82
C ASP A 694 22.65 9.90 -4.19
N PHE A 695 22.56 8.88 -5.05
CA PHE A 695 22.02 9.02 -6.39
C PHE A 695 20.57 9.52 -6.34
N TRP A 696 19.72 8.92 -5.51
CA TRP A 696 18.31 9.30 -5.46
C TRP A 696 18.12 10.73 -4.93
N ALA A 697 18.79 11.05 -3.82
CA ALA A 697 18.67 12.37 -3.22
C ALA A 697 19.19 13.49 -4.13
N ALA A 698 20.19 13.20 -4.97
CA ALA A 698 20.72 14.14 -5.96
C ALA A 698 19.82 14.31 -7.19
N ASN A 699 19.14 13.24 -7.64
CA ASN A 699 18.52 13.21 -8.97
C ASN A 699 16.99 13.23 -9.01
N THR A 700 16.27 12.89 -7.93
CA THR A 700 14.81 12.67 -7.99
C THR A 700 13.95 13.71 -7.27
N ARG A 701 14.56 14.62 -6.50
CA ARG A 701 13.88 15.55 -5.56
C ARG A 701 12.98 14.85 -4.52
N SER A 702 12.92 13.52 -4.51
CA SER A 702 12.15 12.72 -3.55
C SER A 702 12.74 12.83 -2.14
N ASN A 703 11.93 12.46 -1.14
CA ASN A 703 12.41 12.29 0.20
C ASN A 703 13.22 11.01 0.31
N VAL A 704 14.42 11.11 0.89
CA VAL A 704 15.30 9.97 1.11
C VAL A 704 15.66 9.94 2.59
N PHE A 705 15.45 8.79 3.22
CA PHE A 705 15.78 8.55 4.62
C PHE A 705 16.64 7.29 4.73
N VAL A 706 17.73 7.40 5.48
CA VAL A 706 18.67 6.29 5.68
C VAL A 706 18.71 5.90 7.14
N TYR A 707 18.73 4.60 7.43
CA TYR A 707 19.09 4.07 8.75
C TYR A 707 20.31 3.15 8.69
N HIS A 708 20.91 2.91 9.86
CA HIS A 708 21.90 1.87 10.04
C HIS A 708 21.74 1.21 11.42
N LEU A 709 21.80 -0.12 11.45
CA LEU A 709 21.82 -0.91 12.68
C LEU A 709 23.28 -1.27 13.04
N PRO A 710 23.80 -0.82 14.19
CA PRO A 710 25.20 -0.96 14.57
C PRO A 710 25.52 -2.32 15.21
N GLU A 711 26.82 -2.69 15.25
CA GLU A 711 27.31 -4.01 15.69
C GLU A 711 26.98 -4.36 17.16
N ASP A 712 26.88 -3.37 18.05
CA ASP A 712 26.51 -3.60 19.46
C ASP A 712 25.09 -4.17 19.63
N MET A 713 24.22 -3.92 18.65
CA MET A 713 22.87 -4.48 18.61
C MET A 713 22.84 -5.91 18.06
N ALA A 714 23.87 -6.36 17.32
CA ALA A 714 23.88 -7.67 16.68
C ALA A 714 24.04 -8.85 17.66
N GLN A 715 24.38 -8.58 18.93
CA GLN A 715 24.61 -9.61 19.96
C GLN A 715 23.31 -10.09 20.65
N THR A 716 22.17 -9.44 20.38
CA THR A 716 20.89 -9.70 21.05
C THR A 716 19.87 -10.43 20.17
N SER A 717 20.24 -10.84 18.96
CA SER A 717 19.33 -11.53 18.03
C SER A 717 18.90 -12.91 18.59
N ALA A 718 17.64 -13.01 19.02
CA ALA A 718 17.05 -14.25 19.54
C ALA A 718 16.69 -15.26 18.43
N ASP A 719 16.48 -14.77 17.20
CA ASP A 719 16.25 -15.57 16.00
C ASP A 719 17.30 -15.22 14.94
N LEU A 720 18.08 -16.22 14.52
CA LEU A 720 19.18 -16.06 13.55
C LEU A 720 18.70 -16.12 12.09
N SER A 721 17.41 -16.37 11.85
CA SER A 721 16.85 -16.49 10.50
C SER A 721 16.45 -15.14 9.90
N LEU A 722 15.99 -14.20 10.73
CA LEU A 722 15.52 -12.87 10.35
C LEU A 722 16.49 -11.78 10.84
N PRO A 723 16.86 -10.77 10.03
CA PRO A 723 17.63 -9.61 10.51
C PRO A 723 16.95 -8.86 11.66
N LEU A 724 17.72 -8.32 12.62
CA LEU A 724 17.18 -7.57 13.76
C LEU A 724 16.39 -6.34 13.33
N ASP A 725 16.82 -5.63 12.28
CA ASP A 725 16.08 -4.47 11.78
C ASP A 725 14.68 -4.84 11.28
N VAL A 726 14.51 -6.00 10.63
CA VAL A 726 13.20 -6.55 10.25
C VAL A 726 12.41 -7.01 11.49
N GLN A 727 13.06 -7.63 12.48
CA GLN A 727 12.41 -8.01 13.75
C GLN A 727 11.82 -6.77 14.46
N LEU A 728 12.57 -5.67 14.53
CA LEU A 728 12.12 -4.39 15.09
C LEU A 728 11.02 -3.75 14.24
N ALA A 729 11.10 -3.86 12.91
CA ALA A 729 10.13 -3.29 11.97
C ALA A 729 8.75 -3.96 12.02
N PHE A 730 8.70 -5.27 12.32
CA PHE A 730 7.47 -6.05 12.36
C PHE A 730 6.98 -6.34 13.79
N GLY A 731 7.67 -5.82 14.81
CA GLY A 731 7.23 -5.91 16.19
C GLY A 731 7.43 -7.27 16.83
N LEU A 732 8.40 -8.07 16.37
CA LEU A 732 8.74 -9.37 16.97
C LEU A 732 8.98 -9.29 18.49
N PRO A 733 9.64 -8.25 19.05
CA PRO A 733 9.78 -8.09 20.49
C PRO A 733 8.46 -8.00 21.30
N HIS A 734 7.33 -7.80 20.63
CA HIS A 734 6.00 -7.74 21.25
C HIS A 734 5.20 -9.04 21.11
N ASN A 735 5.70 -10.00 20.34
CA ASN A 735 5.09 -11.32 20.24
C ASN A 735 5.19 -12.06 21.58
N LEU A 736 4.07 -12.62 22.06
CA LEU A 736 3.98 -13.33 23.34
C LEU A 736 5.02 -14.43 23.51
N LEU A 737 5.35 -15.16 22.43
CA LEU A 737 6.30 -16.28 22.50
C LEU A 737 7.77 -15.84 22.60
N GLN A 738 8.09 -14.64 22.11
CA GLN A 738 9.46 -14.13 22.01
C GLN A 738 9.71 -12.94 22.95
N HIS A 739 8.67 -12.48 23.66
CA HIS A 739 8.71 -11.28 24.50
C HIS A 739 9.87 -11.26 25.52
N GLU A 740 10.12 -12.42 26.15
CA GLU A 740 11.15 -12.59 27.18
C GLU A 740 12.57 -12.64 26.61
N LEU A 741 12.72 -12.80 25.29
CA LEU A 741 14.02 -12.83 24.62
C LEU A 741 14.58 -11.42 24.35
N PHE A 742 13.75 -10.37 24.50
CA PHE A 742 14.14 -8.99 24.23
C PHE A 742 14.07 -8.11 25.49
N SER A 743 15.09 -7.25 25.65
CA SER A 743 15.12 -6.25 26.72
C SER A 743 13.98 -5.24 26.57
N SER A 744 13.66 -4.52 27.67
CA SER A 744 12.67 -3.43 27.63
C SER A 744 13.10 -2.29 26.70
N ALA A 745 14.41 -2.05 26.58
CA ALA A 745 14.98 -1.06 25.67
C ALA A 745 14.74 -1.43 24.20
N GLU A 746 14.90 -2.71 23.84
CA GLU A 746 14.64 -3.21 22.48
C GLU A 746 13.17 -3.21 22.13
N ARG A 747 12.29 -3.58 23.08
CA ARG A 747 10.84 -3.45 22.93
C ARG A 747 10.44 -2.00 22.68
N THR A 748 11.03 -1.05 23.39
CA THR A 748 10.80 0.38 23.17
C THR A 748 11.29 0.83 21.79
N LEU A 749 12.50 0.40 21.41
CA LEU A 749 13.10 0.68 20.10
C LEU A 749 12.23 0.12 18.95
N SER A 750 11.67 -1.07 19.12
CA SER A 750 10.73 -1.71 18.18
C SER A 750 9.48 -0.86 17.98
N LEU A 751 8.81 -0.41 19.05
CA LEU A 751 7.66 0.50 18.96
C LEU A 751 8.00 1.81 18.22
N GLN A 752 9.16 2.39 18.52
CA GLN A 752 9.63 3.62 17.87
C GLN A 752 9.93 3.39 16.38
N THR A 753 10.56 2.26 16.04
CA THR A 753 10.88 1.86 14.67
C THR A 753 9.60 1.66 13.86
N MET A 754 8.65 0.84 14.36
CA MET A 754 7.34 0.66 13.73
C MET A 754 6.61 2.00 13.52
N SER A 755 6.70 2.92 14.48
CA SER A 755 6.09 4.25 14.36
C SER A 755 6.72 5.07 13.21
N TYR A 756 8.05 5.08 13.06
CA TYR A 756 8.72 5.73 11.92
C TYR A 756 8.32 5.10 10.59
N LEU A 757 8.31 3.77 10.52
CA LEU A 757 7.98 3.06 9.29
C LEU A 757 6.52 3.30 8.89
N ALA A 758 5.58 3.23 9.84
CA ALA A 758 4.18 3.55 9.61
C ALA A 758 3.99 4.98 9.10
N ASN A 759 4.69 5.95 9.68
CA ASN A 759 4.66 7.34 9.23
C ASN A 759 5.19 7.48 7.80
N PHE A 760 6.29 6.80 7.47
CA PHE A 760 6.82 6.77 6.11
C PHE A 760 5.84 6.13 5.12
N ILE A 761 5.23 4.98 5.46
CA ILE A 761 4.22 4.31 4.62
C ILE A 761 3.05 5.24 4.33
N LYS A 762 2.58 5.98 5.35
CA LYS A 762 1.47 6.93 5.22
C LYS A 762 1.84 8.18 4.43
N SER A 763 3.01 8.78 4.66
CA SER A 763 3.29 10.16 4.22
C SER A 763 4.51 10.35 3.33
N GLY A 764 5.39 9.35 3.23
CA GLY A 764 6.71 9.47 2.62
C GLY A 764 7.75 10.10 3.54
N ASN A 765 7.40 10.39 4.80
CA ASN A 765 8.30 10.98 5.78
C ASN A 765 8.12 10.33 7.16
N PRO A 766 9.17 9.71 7.74
CA PRO A 766 9.08 9.01 9.02
C PRO A 766 8.72 9.94 10.19
N ASN A 767 8.93 11.26 10.05
CA ASN A 767 8.58 12.24 11.08
C ASN A 767 7.11 12.66 11.05
N ARG A 768 6.36 12.31 10.00
CA ARG A 768 5.01 12.84 9.77
C ARG A 768 4.00 11.69 9.68
N PRO A 769 3.09 11.55 10.66
CA PRO A 769 2.05 10.51 10.63
C PRO A 769 1.00 10.77 9.54
N VAL A 770 0.81 12.04 9.18
CA VAL A 770 -0.05 12.50 8.09
C VAL A 770 0.78 13.43 7.21
N SER A 771 0.72 13.28 5.88
CA SER A 771 1.47 14.12 4.92
C SER A 771 1.23 15.62 5.06
N LEU A 772 0.15 15.99 5.76
CA LEU A 772 -0.46 17.32 5.78
C LEU A 772 -0.25 18.09 7.09
N SER A 773 0.39 17.47 8.09
CA SER A 773 0.76 18.12 9.36
C SER A 773 2.29 18.27 9.44
N ARG A 774 2.74 19.36 10.08
CA ARG A 774 4.17 19.63 10.35
C ARG A 774 4.58 19.30 11.79
N VAL A 775 3.65 18.88 12.65
CA VAL A 775 3.93 18.63 14.07
C VAL A 775 4.61 17.26 14.24
N SER A 776 5.76 17.26 14.91
CA SER A 776 6.45 16.03 15.33
C SER A 776 5.65 15.39 16.47
N PRO A 777 5.25 14.11 16.39
CA PRO A 777 4.24 13.57 17.30
C PRO A 777 4.67 13.45 18.76
N SER A 778 5.97 13.39 19.09
CA SER A 778 6.41 13.22 20.47
C SER A 778 7.85 13.65 20.73
N THR A 779 8.17 13.84 22.01
CA THR A 779 9.54 13.92 22.53
C THR A 779 10.29 12.59 22.47
N LEU A 780 9.58 11.47 22.27
CA LEU A 780 10.13 10.10 22.24
C LEU A 780 10.57 9.65 20.85
N LEU A 781 10.19 10.35 19.78
CA LEU A 781 10.67 10.12 18.42
C LEU A 781 11.61 11.27 18.00
N PRO A 782 12.93 11.15 18.22
CA PRO A 782 13.87 12.20 17.83
C PRO A 782 13.89 12.39 16.31
N PRO A 783 13.74 13.63 15.79
CA PRO A 783 13.61 13.87 14.36
C PRO A 783 14.63 13.10 13.51
N TRP A 784 14.12 12.40 12.51
CA TRP A 784 14.90 11.68 11.51
C TRP A 784 15.25 12.64 10.37
N PRO A 785 16.51 13.08 10.25
CA PRO A 785 16.91 14.02 9.22
C PRO A 785 16.79 13.38 7.83
N ARG A 786 16.36 14.18 6.86
CA ARG A 786 16.43 13.77 5.45
C ARG A 786 17.89 13.58 5.06
N PHE A 787 18.15 12.58 4.23
CA PHE A 787 19.45 12.36 3.61
C PHE A 787 19.74 13.49 2.61
N LEU A 788 20.92 14.10 2.69
CA LEU A 788 21.36 15.15 1.78
C LEU A 788 22.62 14.66 1.05
N PRO A 789 22.68 14.75 -0.29
CA PRO A 789 23.78 14.20 -1.10
C PRO A 789 25.01 15.14 -1.06
N HIS A 790 25.60 15.30 0.11
CA HIS A 790 26.79 16.12 0.32
C HIS A 790 27.55 15.62 1.55
N PRO A 791 28.90 15.63 1.56
CA PRO A 791 29.70 15.12 2.69
C PRO A 791 29.34 15.69 4.08
N SER A 792 28.75 16.88 4.14
CA SER A 792 28.28 17.51 5.39
C SER A 792 26.84 17.11 5.78
N GLY A 793 26.15 16.34 4.94
CA GLY A 793 24.71 16.09 4.97
C GLY A 793 24.26 14.64 4.81
N ASP A 794 25.16 13.66 4.60
CA ASP A 794 24.93 12.19 4.57
C ASP A 794 24.30 11.63 5.87
N ASN A 795 23.19 12.20 6.31
CA ASN A 795 22.59 11.94 7.60
C ASN A 795 21.85 10.61 7.58
N TYR A 796 21.97 9.86 8.66
CA TYR A 796 21.21 8.63 8.87
C TYR A 796 20.77 8.51 10.33
N LYS A 797 19.75 7.68 10.55
CA LYS A 797 19.28 7.31 11.89
C LYS A 797 19.98 6.03 12.35
N GLU A 798 20.52 6.05 13.55
CA GLU A 798 21.02 4.83 14.20
C GLU A 798 19.89 4.11 14.91
N LEU A 799 19.61 2.86 14.50
CA LEU A 799 18.63 2.01 15.17
C LEU A 799 19.26 1.34 16.40
N ARG A 800 19.36 2.13 17.47
CA ARG A 800 19.73 1.71 18.82
C ARG A 800 18.81 2.43 19.81
N PRO A 801 18.70 2.03 21.10
CA PRO A 801 17.76 2.63 22.04
C PRO A 801 17.79 4.16 22.16
N ALA A 802 18.95 4.80 21.92
CA ALA A 802 19.09 6.26 21.92
C ALA A 802 18.53 6.96 20.67
N LEU A 803 18.33 6.24 19.56
CA LEU A 803 17.86 6.77 18.26
C LEU A 803 18.62 8.01 17.76
N GLY A 804 19.95 7.97 17.90
CA GLY A 804 20.86 9.04 17.52
C GLY A 804 20.87 9.35 16.02
N ASN A 805 21.18 10.61 15.68
CA ASN A 805 21.43 11.04 14.31
C ASN A 805 22.93 11.07 14.06
N SER A 806 23.39 10.35 13.04
CA SER A 806 24.79 10.25 12.67
C SER A 806 24.99 10.62 11.19
N ARG A 807 26.24 10.67 10.73
CA ARG A 807 26.58 11.04 9.34
C ARG A 807 27.60 10.08 8.73
N GLY A 808 27.40 9.73 7.47
CA GLY A 808 28.35 8.95 6.67
C GLY A 808 28.55 7.53 7.19
N VAL A 809 27.55 6.65 6.98
CA VAL A 809 27.69 5.22 7.30
C VAL A 809 28.90 4.65 6.55
N ARG A 810 29.88 4.10 7.28
CA ARG A 810 31.06 3.43 6.70
C ARG A 810 31.77 4.27 5.63
N ARG A 811 31.92 5.59 5.88
CA ARG A 811 32.40 6.55 4.88
C ARG A 811 33.77 6.19 4.29
N ALA A 812 34.72 5.74 5.13
CA ALA A 812 36.06 5.40 4.67
C ALA A 812 36.02 4.17 3.73
N GLU A 813 35.27 3.15 4.11
CA GLU A 813 35.10 1.93 3.36
C GLU A 813 34.32 2.16 2.06
N CYS A 814 33.30 3.01 2.10
CA CYS A 814 32.56 3.36 0.89
C CYS A 814 33.34 4.26 -0.04
N SER A 815 34.20 5.15 0.44
CA SER A 815 35.13 5.88 -0.45
C SER A 815 36.17 4.94 -1.07
N PHE A 816 36.65 3.93 -0.33
CA PHE A 816 37.51 2.88 -0.89
C PHE A 816 36.84 2.16 -2.07
N TRP A 817 35.60 1.69 -1.91
CA TRP A 817 34.89 0.96 -2.97
C TRP A 817 34.31 1.86 -4.08
N ASN A 818 33.87 3.08 -3.76
CA ASN A 818 33.20 3.98 -4.70
C ASN A 818 34.17 4.86 -5.49
N ASP A 819 35.31 5.22 -4.92
CA ASP A 819 36.23 6.20 -5.51
C ASP A 819 37.59 5.59 -5.86
N TYR A 820 38.24 4.93 -4.89
CA TYR A 820 39.59 4.40 -5.08
C TYR A 820 39.62 3.19 -6.03
N VAL A 821 38.76 2.19 -5.81
CA VAL A 821 38.72 0.98 -6.67
C VAL A 821 38.46 1.29 -8.14
N PRO A 822 37.48 2.15 -8.52
CA PRO A 822 37.31 2.56 -9.91
C PRO A 822 38.57 3.21 -10.50
N SER A 823 39.25 4.08 -9.74
CA SER A 823 40.49 4.74 -10.20
C SER A 823 41.63 3.77 -10.52
N LEU A 824 41.74 2.65 -9.78
CA LEU A 824 42.74 1.60 -10.02
C LEU A 824 42.54 0.87 -11.35
N THR A 825 41.31 0.81 -11.85
CA THR A 825 40.97 0.09 -13.08
C THR A 825 41.08 0.96 -14.34
N GLY A 826 41.58 2.19 -14.22
CA GLY A 826 41.66 3.14 -15.34
C GLY A 826 40.30 3.69 -15.79
N ARG A 827 39.20 3.34 -15.10
CA ARG A 827 37.90 4.00 -15.25
C ARG A 827 37.92 5.29 -14.44
N LYS A 828 38.15 6.44 -15.09
CA LYS A 828 38.01 7.75 -14.45
C LYS A 828 36.67 7.82 -13.70
N ALA A 829 36.70 8.46 -12.52
CA ALA A 829 35.56 8.71 -11.64
C ALA A 829 34.52 9.70 -12.24
N SER A 830 34.10 9.45 -13.48
CA SER A 830 33.02 10.11 -14.17
C SER A 830 32.22 9.06 -14.92
N GLY A 831 31.36 8.33 -14.21
CA GLY A 831 30.17 7.72 -14.80
C GLY A 831 30.31 6.87 -16.07
N ASP A 832 31.45 6.29 -16.45
CA ASP A 832 31.60 5.54 -17.70
C ASP A 832 31.78 4.03 -17.47
N PHE A 833 30.78 3.27 -17.91
CA PHE A 833 30.92 1.86 -18.29
C PHE A 833 30.84 1.83 -19.82
N PRO A 834 31.67 1.03 -20.51
CA PRO A 834 31.81 1.12 -21.95
C PRO A 834 30.48 0.85 -22.67
N ALA A 835 30.07 1.82 -23.48
CA ALA A 835 29.00 1.66 -24.44
C ALA A 835 29.41 0.62 -25.49
N CYS A 836 28.57 -0.38 -25.72
CA CYS A 836 28.58 -1.08 -27.00
C CYS A 836 28.10 -0.04 -28.04
N SER A 837 29.02 0.35 -28.92
CA SER A 837 28.65 1.06 -30.15
C SER A 837 27.92 0.10 -31.09
N PRO A 838 27.02 0.60 -31.95
CA PRO A 838 25.93 -0.16 -32.57
C PRO A 838 26.35 -1.35 -33.44
#